data_AF-A0A518BMZ7-F1
#
_entry.id   AF-A0A518BMZ7-F1
#
_cell.length_a   1.000
_cell.length_b   1.000
_cell.length_c   1.000
_cell.angle_alpha   90.00
_cell.angle_beta   90.00
_cell.angle_gamma   90.00
#
_symmetry.space_group_name_H-M   'P 1'
#
loop_
_entity.id
_entity.type
_entity.pdbx_description
1 polymer ?
#
loop_
_entity_poly.entity_id
_entity_poly.type
_entity_poly.pdbx_seq_one_letter_code
_entity_poly.pdbx_strand_id
1 'polypeptide(L)'
;MHSSHGRSLAAALLVTVAAPTALAYSAPGSLAPSPQSGGPQLDLVQVGNGFGSILPHRIFKLAGGGPGSQVIEIRSVADLVENLAPANPVLPGAVFGNAALLPDGSAGNHYLVVEFSSALDVGSVLVADAGAASPLKSGLSLVSIDPATGLSTPVGAAAFVGGQGYLNPDPATPGKLLLETHVGPSAGASGLLALTPQGVGFPYTQSGSSPGAQVLIAPSSLVLVADTDGDLSTHETFPAGAQLALRLEGQVTSQQGATLGEPVLASTTVGADQQGPALLHLPTASGGEPAIEPAEGAVDVDPSTDVVLTFTESLQPATLGQLANGAAPGLSPALSIAFGPLGNQISVPFTILPAGPYDLATWHCDLAYDLPGMGGAGGACGGFSSVDVQLDTAALQDLAQNTGQQAVSSFFDVGQGVGLVNAPVAPDAIYVVRADGGASVSVIDLNGFGAGTGNPTFDPANPIVKGNSNYPNNPNLAIQGALLTPPLAPGNCTFNGGSAGVFTLTLDSNLDDRLLRAPQVDSIADMALGQPLDLVFNNGPPPFGCQSGTPNLCATAGLKLVNPVLSGDGLVPALPGQFSNPSPGVGNIISWAPHPNPPPLVFPAPCSAPLIGAQEPTSVVSAIFSNLLVPGPNPLGVPAQGVPPGDLLAGAQSAFFQGPGDSQTSVAACEPYQIRQQVGHFLYLVDAMADEVVVVNSNRFTVLDRIDVGAPTHLAVAPNLNLLAVTSQSMGRVSFVDIDPASTMFHEVVSSVDLTPGISDVVWQPDGEDVLVVNGATHELVVISAFNLQVRKVLSTVAAQVRQPFAIAVGNRQTNFGLGRGVYFAYVLGRNGRVCVYESGPGGINAIGSDSVLSVDGLSLASPKDLRIDPASLSGAVWVAHEQPLDPATGVASGQQGGALTRLELTTRTLGPLPVGGSSPTTLADRKLELAVSASIGEEVLTGIPVSISFDELVNLGGLRPPASAFAAAQPIAVNSKSLVRQAGIQILPTREPHFLFAAVADSSQGGGVVDVIDLQANLRPYDTDPFLAGTQSIPVPGVALLVDWFGQ
;
A
#
# COMPACT_ATOMS: atom_id res chain seq x y z
N MET A 1 5.28 -6.40 -10.87
CA MET A 1 4.30 -7.41 -11.31
C MET A 1 2.92 -6.80 -11.16
N HIS A 2 2.40 -6.19 -12.22
CA HIS A 2 0.95 -5.95 -12.35
C HIS A 2 0.62 -6.08 -13.84
N SER A 3 0.17 -7.27 -14.21
CA SER A 3 -0.84 -7.48 -15.24
C SER A 3 -1.20 -8.97 -15.25
N SER A 4 -2.48 -9.24 -14.96
CA SER A 4 -3.14 -10.41 -15.49
C SER A 4 -3.02 -10.38 -17.02
N HIS A 5 -2.41 -11.37 -17.63
CA HIS A 5 -2.83 -11.99 -18.90
C HIS A 5 -1.83 -13.09 -19.29
N GLY A 6 -2.34 -14.31 -19.42
CA GLY A 6 -1.56 -15.45 -19.86
C GLY A 6 -1.23 -15.40 -21.36
N ARG A 7 0.00 -15.83 -21.71
CA ARG A 7 0.25 -17.03 -22.53
C ARG A 7 1.71 -17.12 -23.01
N SER A 8 2.31 -18.28 -22.70
CA SER A 8 3.10 -19.15 -23.58
C SER A 8 4.06 -18.51 -24.61
N LEU A 9 5.35 -18.53 -24.28
CA LEU A 9 6.46 -18.39 -25.24
C LEU A 9 6.73 -19.74 -25.93
N ALA A 10 6.63 -19.77 -27.26
CA ALA A 10 7.24 -20.80 -28.11
C ALA A 10 7.83 -20.16 -29.37
N ALA A 11 9.05 -20.59 -29.68
CA ALA A 11 10.00 -20.07 -30.65
C ALA A 11 9.62 -20.20 -32.14
N ALA A 12 10.24 -19.41 -33.02
CA ALA A 12 11.15 -19.92 -34.05
C ALA A 12 11.74 -18.84 -34.98
N LEU A 13 13.01 -19.08 -35.27
CA LEU A 13 13.95 -18.45 -36.20
C LEU A 13 13.60 -18.74 -37.67
N LEU A 14 13.68 -17.77 -38.60
CA LEU A 14 14.29 -17.95 -39.93
C LEU A 14 14.52 -16.63 -40.69
N VAL A 15 15.70 -16.53 -41.30
CA VAL A 15 16.25 -15.44 -42.13
C VAL A 15 15.80 -15.59 -43.59
N THR A 16 15.57 -14.48 -44.32
CA THR A 16 16.05 -14.29 -45.72
C THR A 16 15.90 -12.84 -46.21
N VAL A 17 16.89 -12.44 -47.01
CA VAL A 17 17.17 -11.10 -47.57
C VAL A 17 16.53 -10.94 -48.96
N ALA A 18 15.97 -9.76 -49.31
CA ALA A 18 16.01 -9.18 -50.67
C ALA A 18 15.44 -7.73 -50.77
N ALA A 19 16.34 -6.79 -51.12
CA ALA A 19 16.29 -5.64 -52.04
C ALA A 19 15.09 -4.63 -52.13
N PRO A 20 15.37 -3.33 -52.42
CA PRO A 20 14.41 -2.23 -52.35
C PRO A 20 13.70 -1.97 -53.70
N THR A 21 12.42 -1.61 -53.67
CA THR A 21 11.74 -0.98 -54.83
C THR A 21 10.75 0.12 -54.41
N ALA A 22 11.04 1.30 -54.96
CA ALA A 22 10.15 2.35 -55.48
C ALA A 22 8.88 2.77 -54.72
N LEU A 23 8.92 4.04 -54.30
CA LEU A 23 7.81 4.95 -54.02
C LEU A 23 6.64 4.80 -55.01
N ALA A 24 5.44 4.57 -54.47
CA ALA A 24 4.17 4.82 -55.15
C ALA A 24 3.25 5.61 -54.20
N TYR A 25 2.96 6.85 -54.58
CA TYR A 25 1.95 7.73 -54.01
C TYR A 25 0.58 7.06 -54.20
N SER A 26 -0.17 6.82 -53.11
CA SER A 26 -1.55 6.33 -53.17
C SER A 26 -2.52 7.44 -52.78
N ALA A 27 -3.63 7.47 -53.53
CA ALA A 27 -4.70 8.48 -53.53
C ALA A 27 -5.48 8.56 -52.19
N PRO A 28 -6.21 9.65 -51.91
CA PRO A 28 -6.90 9.86 -50.64
C PRO A 28 -8.03 8.84 -50.44
N GLY A 29 -8.01 8.18 -49.28
CA GLY A 29 -9.02 7.20 -48.86
C GLY A 29 -10.38 7.84 -48.66
N SER A 30 -11.41 7.16 -49.16
CA SER A 30 -12.82 7.49 -49.01
C SER A 30 -13.29 7.42 -47.56
N LEU A 31 -14.04 8.44 -47.13
CA LEU A 31 -14.78 8.51 -45.86
C LEU A 31 -15.82 7.38 -45.78
N ALA A 32 -15.68 6.50 -44.78
CA ALA A 32 -16.70 5.51 -44.43
C ALA A 32 -17.62 6.07 -43.34
N PRO A 33 -18.96 5.86 -43.41
CA PRO A 33 -19.87 6.30 -42.37
C PRO A 33 -19.77 5.43 -41.11
N SER A 34 -19.66 6.07 -39.95
CA SER A 34 -19.56 5.46 -38.63
C SER A 34 -20.89 4.83 -38.16
N PRO A 35 -20.87 3.73 -37.39
CA PRO A 35 -22.05 3.14 -36.77
C PRO A 35 -22.52 3.96 -35.55
N GLN A 36 -23.80 4.31 -35.51
CA GLN A 36 -24.43 4.89 -34.32
C GLN A 36 -24.50 3.83 -33.21
N SER A 37 -23.76 4.05 -32.13
CA SER A 37 -23.85 3.25 -30.90
C SER A 37 -24.41 4.15 -29.79
N GLY A 38 -25.57 3.78 -29.25
CA GLY A 38 -26.24 4.46 -28.14
C GLY A 38 -25.59 4.11 -26.80
N GLY A 39 -24.33 4.49 -26.62
CA GLY A 39 -23.67 4.46 -25.32
C GLY A 39 -24.20 5.57 -24.40
N PRO A 40 -24.01 5.45 -23.06
CA PRO A 40 -24.42 6.48 -22.10
C PRO A 40 -23.57 7.77 -22.13
N GLN A 41 -22.55 7.86 -23.00
CA GLN A 41 -21.50 8.89 -23.01
C GLN A 41 -21.33 9.46 -24.42
N LEU A 42 -21.05 10.77 -24.51
CA LEU A 42 -20.74 11.46 -25.75
C LEU A 42 -19.23 11.36 -26.01
N ASP A 43 -18.82 10.84 -27.16
CA ASP A 43 -17.41 10.61 -27.48
C ASP A 43 -16.93 11.52 -28.61
N LEU A 44 -15.64 11.88 -28.57
CA LEU A 44 -14.96 12.55 -29.66
C LEU A 44 -14.71 11.56 -30.82
N VAL A 45 -15.22 11.89 -32.00
CA VAL A 45 -14.91 11.16 -33.23
C VAL A 45 -13.59 11.66 -33.81
N GLN A 46 -13.49 12.97 -34.06
CA GLN A 46 -12.29 13.64 -34.54
C GLN A 46 -12.34 15.17 -34.36
N VAL A 47 -11.16 15.78 -34.35
CA VAL A 47 -10.97 17.22 -34.59
C VAL A 47 -10.13 17.38 -35.85
N GLY A 48 -10.56 18.23 -36.78
CA GLY A 48 -9.84 18.49 -38.02
C GLY A 48 -9.89 19.95 -38.45
N ASN A 49 -9.02 20.31 -39.39
CA ASN A 49 -8.93 21.65 -39.97
C ASN A 49 -9.21 21.67 -41.49
N GLY A 50 -9.78 20.57 -42.00
CA GLY A 50 -10.00 20.34 -43.43
C GLY A 50 -8.78 19.79 -44.18
N PHE A 51 -7.55 20.09 -43.76
CA PHE A 51 -6.32 19.58 -44.37
C PHE A 51 -5.89 18.22 -43.79
N GLY A 52 -6.43 17.87 -42.63
CA GLY A 52 -6.30 16.56 -42.00
C GLY A 52 -6.90 16.54 -40.60
N SER A 53 -6.67 15.44 -39.91
CA SER A 53 -7.03 15.28 -38.50
C SER A 53 -5.94 15.85 -37.59
N ILE A 54 -6.36 16.57 -36.55
CA ILE A 54 -5.57 17.02 -35.41
C ILE A 54 -5.71 16.01 -34.26
N LEU A 55 -6.95 15.60 -33.99
CA LEU A 55 -7.29 14.54 -33.03
C LEU A 55 -8.21 13.49 -33.68
N PRO A 56 -8.18 12.22 -33.24
CA PRO A 56 -7.27 11.67 -32.24
C PRO A 56 -5.78 11.73 -32.63
N HIS A 57 -4.89 11.76 -31.64
CA HIS A 57 -3.45 11.63 -31.91
C HIS A 57 -3.16 10.30 -32.60
N ARG A 58 -2.06 10.23 -33.36
CA ARG A 58 -1.73 9.06 -34.18
C ARG A 58 -0.34 8.54 -33.87
N ILE A 59 -0.18 7.23 -33.92
CA ILE A 59 1.10 6.55 -33.68
C ILE A 59 1.19 5.29 -34.56
N PHE A 60 2.39 4.82 -34.90
CA PHE A 60 2.49 3.50 -35.53
C PHE A 60 2.24 2.40 -34.50
N LYS A 61 1.56 1.34 -34.90
CA LYS A 61 1.44 0.13 -34.09
C LYS A 61 2.81 -0.53 -33.95
N LEU A 62 3.24 -0.88 -32.74
CA LEU A 62 4.53 -1.56 -32.55
C LEU A 62 4.48 -3.00 -33.10
N ALA A 63 5.59 -3.39 -33.75
CA ALA A 63 5.84 -4.73 -34.24
C ALA A 63 7.27 -5.15 -33.88
N GLY A 64 7.43 -6.09 -32.94
CA GLY A 64 8.74 -6.55 -32.51
C GLY A 64 9.60 -5.49 -31.80
N GLY A 65 8.97 -4.52 -31.13
CA GLY A 65 9.64 -3.43 -30.40
C GLY A 65 10.05 -2.22 -31.26
N GLY A 66 9.76 -2.22 -32.56
CA GLY A 66 9.93 -1.07 -33.46
C GLY A 66 8.62 -0.64 -34.12
N PRO A 67 8.59 0.53 -34.79
CA PRO A 67 7.39 1.00 -35.49
C PRO A 67 7.01 0.04 -36.62
N GLY A 68 5.76 -0.41 -36.62
CA GLY A 68 5.18 -1.18 -37.71
C GLY A 68 4.76 -0.30 -38.90
N SER A 69 4.04 -0.89 -39.85
CA SER A 69 3.51 -0.17 -41.03
C SER A 69 2.10 0.38 -40.85
N GLN A 70 1.39 -0.05 -39.80
CA GLN A 70 0.02 0.38 -39.53
C GLN A 70 0.04 1.60 -38.60
N VAL A 71 -0.61 2.68 -39.00
CA VAL A 71 -0.93 3.82 -38.12
C VAL A 71 -2.23 3.52 -37.40
N ILE A 72 -2.27 3.80 -36.10
CA ILE A 72 -3.46 3.71 -35.25
C ILE A 72 -3.76 5.08 -34.63
N GLU A 73 -5.01 5.26 -34.24
CA GLU A 73 -5.48 6.40 -33.46
C GLU A 73 -5.37 6.08 -31.97
N ILE A 74 -4.87 7.03 -31.19
CA ILE A 74 -4.82 6.94 -29.73
C ILE A 74 -6.20 7.35 -29.21
N ARG A 75 -7.00 6.36 -28.79
CA ARG A 75 -8.35 6.60 -28.23
C ARG A 75 -8.41 6.25 -26.74
N SER A 76 -7.34 5.68 -26.21
CA SER A 76 -7.13 5.38 -24.79
C SER A 76 -5.68 5.62 -24.42
N VAL A 77 -5.39 5.84 -23.13
CA VAL A 77 -4.02 5.91 -22.63
C VAL A 77 -3.27 4.58 -22.86
N ALA A 78 -3.98 3.46 -22.86
CA ALA A 78 -3.42 2.15 -23.19
C ALA A 78 -2.87 2.09 -24.62
N ASP A 79 -3.57 2.67 -25.60
CA ASP A 79 -3.08 2.73 -27.00
C ASP A 79 -1.73 3.46 -27.07
N LEU A 80 -1.55 4.53 -26.28
CA LEU A 80 -0.28 5.24 -26.18
C LEU A 80 0.79 4.37 -25.51
N VAL A 81 0.49 3.80 -24.35
CA VAL A 81 1.44 2.97 -23.57
C VAL A 81 1.94 1.76 -24.36
N GLU A 82 1.05 1.07 -25.07
CA GLU A 82 1.39 -0.14 -25.83
C GLU A 82 2.23 0.15 -27.09
N ASN A 83 2.21 1.38 -27.59
CA ASN A 83 2.80 1.71 -28.89
C ASN A 83 3.89 2.79 -28.84
N LEU A 84 4.05 3.52 -27.73
CA LEU A 84 5.12 4.51 -27.60
C LEU A 84 6.48 3.84 -27.43
N ALA A 85 7.44 4.28 -28.23
CA ALA A 85 8.86 3.97 -28.04
C ALA A 85 9.70 5.16 -28.51
N PRO A 86 10.97 5.29 -28.06
CA PRO A 86 11.86 6.37 -28.53
C PRO A 86 12.02 6.42 -30.06
N ALA A 87 11.92 5.26 -30.73
CA ALA A 87 11.97 5.16 -32.19
C ALA A 87 10.58 5.23 -32.88
N ASN A 88 9.51 5.40 -32.10
CA ASN A 88 8.13 5.47 -32.56
C ASN A 88 7.39 6.63 -31.85
N PRO A 89 7.72 7.89 -32.18
CA PRO A 89 7.08 9.05 -31.57
C PRO A 89 5.61 9.20 -32.02
N VAL A 90 4.85 9.98 -31.27
CA VAL A 90 3.51 10.40 -31.70
C VAL A 90 3.65 11.28 -32.94
N LEU A 91 2.79 11.06 -33.93
CA LEU A 91 2.84 11.76 -35.21
C LEU A 91 2.25 13.18 -35.10
N PRO A 92 2.78 14.16 -35.84
CA PRO A 92 2.23 15.51 -35.85
C PRO A 92 0.78 15.54 -36.38
N GLY A 93 0.00 16.45 -35.81
CA GLY A 93 -1.33 16.80 -36.28
C GLY A 93 -1.30 17.59 -37.59
N ALA A 94 -2.47 17.80 -38.19
CA ALA A 94 -2.59 18.66 -39.35
C ALA A 94 -2.41 20.15 -38.96
N VAL A 95 -1.78 20.92 -39.85
CA VAL A 95 -1.59 22.38 -39.74
C VAL A 95 -2.34 23.11 -40.86
N PHE A 96 -2.61 24.39 -40.68
CA PHE A 96 -3.19 25.22 -41.75
C PHE A 96 -2.11 25.70 -42.73
N GLY A 97 -2.51 26.00 -43.97
CA GLY A 97 -1.67 26.76 -44.90
C GLY A 97 -1.63 28.26 -44.56
N ASN A 98 -0.62 28.98 -45.04
CA ASN A 98 -0.45 30.42 -44.78
C ASN A 98 -1.48 31.35 -45.45
N ALA A 99 -2.39 30.80 -46.26
CA ALA A 99 -3.41 31.57 -46.98
C ALA A 99 -4.80 31.08 -46.60
N ALA A 100 -5.80 31.96 -46.67
CA ALA A 100 -7.22 31.65 -46.49
C ALA A 100 -7.74 30.84 -47.69
N LEU A 101 -7.34 29.58 -47.74
CA LEU A 101 -7.72 28.60 -48.74
C LEU A 101 -8.39 27.41 -48.06
N LEU A 102 -9.40 26.87 -48.72
CA LEU A 102 -10.01 25.60 -48.37
C LEU A 102 -9.15 24.44 -48.88
N PRO A 103 -9.35 23.21 -48.35
CA PRO A 103 -8.60 22.02 -48.77
C PRO A 103 -8.64 21.69 -50.27
N ASP A 104 -9.65 22.15 -51.00
CA ASP A 104 -9.76 21.99 -52.46
C ASP A 104 -8.98 23.06 -53.25
N GLY A 105 -8.30 23.98 -52.56
CA GLY A 105 -7.56 25.10 -53.13
C GLY A 105 -8.40 26.32 -53.47
N SER A 106 -9.70 26.31 -53.20
CA SER A 106 -10.57 27.49 -53.36
C SER A 106 -10.36 28.51 -52.23
N ALA A 107 -10.69 29.78 -52.47
CA ALA A 107 -10.64 30.80 -51.41
C ALA A 107 -11.73 30.54 -50.37
N GLY A 108 -11.40 30.66 -49.09
CA GLY A 108 -12.33 30.52 -47.98
C GLY A 108 -11.66 30.64 -46.62
N ASN A 109 -12.45 30.94 -45.59
CA ASN A 109 -11.96 31.07 -44.22
C ASN A 109 -11.31 29.76 -43.72
N HIS A 110 -10.29 29.90 -42.88
CA HIS A 110 -9.84 28.79 -42.05
C HIS A 110 -10.97 28.33 -41.12
N TYR A 111 -11.04 27.04 -40.86
CA TYR A 111 -12.03 26.47 -39.97
C TYR A 111 -11.49 25.28 -39.18
N LEU A 112 -12.04 25.06 -37.99
CA LEU A 112 -11.92 23.84 -37.21
C LEU A 112 -13.27 23.13 -37.19
N VAL A 113 -13.26 21.81 -37.33
CA VAL A 113 -14.43 20.95 -37.14
C VAL A 113 -14.15 19.96 -36.03
N VAL A 114 -15.08 19.86 -35.08
CA VAL A 114 -15.11 18.86 -34.03
C VAL A 114 -16.33 17.98 -34.27
N GLU A 115 -16.10 16.68 -34.43
CA GLU A 115 -17.16 15.70 -34.63
C GLU A 115 -17.33 14.83 -33.39
N PHE A 116 -18.58 14.61 -33.00
CA PHE A 116 -18.96 13.79 -31.86
C PHE A 116 -19.78 12.57 -32.30
N SER A 117 -19.90 11.58 -31.41
CA SER A 117 -20.64 10.33 -31.67
C SER A 117 -22.16 10.52 -31.80
N SER A 118 -22.70 11.64 -31.31
CA SER A 118 -24.14 11.96 -31.36
C SER A 118 -24.42 13.46 -31.52
N ALA A 119 -25.67 13.82 -31.78
CA ALA A 119 -26.09 15.21 -32.01
C ALA A 119 -25.93 16.06 -30.74
N LEU A 120 -25.38 17.27 -30.88
CA LEU A 120 -25.09 18.19 -29.80
C LEU A 120 -26.32 18.99 -29.38
N ASP A 121 -26.42 19.28 -28.08
CA ASP A 121 -27.24 20.39 -27.60
C ASP A 121 -26.52 21.71 -27.89
N VAL A 122 -27.08 22.52 -28.78
CA VAL A 122 -26.53 23.84 -29.13
C VAL A 122 -26.36 24.71 -27.89
N GLY A 123 -27.29 24.61 -26.92
CA GLY A 123 -27.26 25.38 -25.69
C GLY A 123 -26.14 24.98 -24.73
N SER A 124 -25.50 23.82 -24.90
CA SER A 124 -24.34 23.41 -24.11
C SER A 124 -23.03 23.95 -24.69
N VAL A 125 -23.02 24.37 -25.96
CA VAL A 125 -21.79 24.73 -26.69
C VAL A 125 -21.72 26.22 -27.03
N LEU A 126 -22.83 26.82 -27.46
CA LEU A 126 -22.87 28.20 -27.94
C LEU A 126 -23.53 29.17 -26.95
N VAL A 127 -23.13 30.44 -27.02
CA VAL A 127 -23.67 31.52 -26.19
C VAL A 127 -24.62 32.40 -26.99
N ALA A 128 -25.81 32.65 -26.44
CA ALA A 128 -26.83 33.51 -27.07
C ALA A 128 -26.70 35.00 -26.68
N ASP A 129 -25.74 35.39 -25.84
CA ASP A 129 -25.58 36.77 -25.37
C ASP A 129 -24.80 37.63 -26.37
N ALA A 130 -25.40 38.73 -26.84
CA ALA A 130 -24.80 39.62 -27.84
C ALA A 130 -23.56 40.39 -27.34
N GLY A 131 -23.29 40.37 -26.02
CA GLY A 131 -22.11 40.98 -25.39
C GLY A 131 -21.06 39.97 -24.92
N ALA A 132 -21.20 38.69 -25.28
CA ALA A 132 -20.23 37.66 -24.91
C ALA A 132 -18.88 37.90 -25.62
N ALA A 133 -17.78 37.71 -24.89
CA ALA A 133 -16.42 37.85 -25.43
C ALA A 133 -15.99 36.66 -26.34
N SER A 134 -16.78 35.58 -26.34
CA SER A 134 -16.57 34.37 -27.14
C SER A 134 -17.94 33.84 -27.57
N PRO A 135 -18.07 33.26 -28.78
CA PRO A 135 -19.30 32.56 -29.19
C PRO A 135 -19.49 31.23 -28.45
N LEU A 136 -18.47 30.74 -27.76
CA LEU A 136 -18.45 29.48 -27.02
C LEU A 136 -18.87 29.68 -25.56
N LYS A 137 -19.55 28.66 -25.00
CA LYS A 137 -19.97 28.64 -23.61
C LYS A 137 -18.77 28.46 -22.66
N SER A 138 -18.97 28.81 -21.39
CA SER A 138 -17.94 28.60 -20.35
C SER A 138 -17.49 27.13 -20.29
N GLY A 139 -16.19 26.88 -20.20
CA GLY A 139 -15.57 25.55 -20.32
C GLY A 139 -15.16 25.16 -21.75
N LEU A 140 -15.41 26.04 -22.73
CA LEU A 140 -14.99 25.89 -24.12
C LEU A 140 -14.21 27.12 -24.54
N SER A 141 -13.06 26.93 -25.19
CA SER A 141 -12.26 28.06 -25.65
C SER A 141 -11.46 27.74 -26.89
N LEU A 142 -11.38 28.72 -27.79
CA LEU A 142 -10.37 28.77 -28.86
C LEU A 142 -9.44 29.95 -28.57
N VAL A 143 -8.18 29.67 -28.31
CA VAL A 143 -7.18 30.67 -27.96
C VAL A 143 -5.94 30.54 -28.85
N SER A 144 -5.29 31.67 -29.07
CA SER A 144 -3.97 31.82 -29.67
C SER A 144 -2.98 32.01 -28.54
N ILE A 145 -2.01 31.12 -28.42
CA ILE A 145 -0.99 31.10 -27.39
C ILE A 145 0.32 31.55 -28.03
N ASP A 146 0.91 32.62 -27.51
CA ASP A 146 2.27 33.01 -27.88
C ASP A 146 3.26 32.04 -27.24
N PRO A 147 4.00 31.23 -28.01
CA PRO A 147 4.89 30.22 -27.48
C PRO A 147 6.13 30.80 -26.77
N ALA A 148 6.49 32.07 -27.02
CA ALA A 148 7.62 32.70 -26.36
C ALA A 148 7.29 33.20 -24.94
N THR A 149 6.03 33.56 -24.70
CA THR A 149 5.56 34.15 -23.44
C THR A 149 4.54 33.30 -22.69
N GLY A 150 3.99 32.26 -23.32
CA GLY A 150 2.93 31.41 -22.76
C GLY A 150 1.58 32.12 -22.62
N LEU A 151 1.43 33.34 -23.13
CA LEU A 151 0.22 34.15 -22.99
C LEU A 151 -0.87 33.70 -23.97
N SER A 152 -2.07 33.45 -23.44
CA SER A 152 -3.25 33.07 -24.22
C SER A 152 -4.12 34.28 -24.55
N THR A 153 -4.52 34.41 -25.81
CA THR A 153 -5.44 35.45 -26.31
C THR A 153 -6.63 34.81 -27.01
N PRO A 154 -7.87 35.26 -26.76
CA PRO A 154 -9.04 34.74 -27.47
C PRO A 154 -8.92 34.96 -28.98
N VAL A 155 -9.33 33.96 -29.77
CA VAL A 155 -9.36 34.04 -31.24
C VAL A 155 -10.75 34.45 -31.71
N GLY A 156 -10.81 35.44 -32.59
CA GLY A 156 -12.05 35.82 -33.27
C GLY A 156 -12.53 34.69 -34.19
N ALA A 157 -13.70 34.13 -33.89
CA ALA A 157 -14.30 33.06 -34.67
C ALA A 157 -15.82 33.11 -34.60
N ALA A 158 -16.48 32.70 -35.69
CA ALA A 158 -17.90 32.37 -35.71
C ALA A 158 -18.08 30.87 -35.44
N ALA A 159 -19.03 30.51 -34.58
CA ALA A 159 -19.27 29.12 -34.18
C ALA A 159 -20.64 28.60 -34.65
N PHE A 160 -20.65 27.38 -35.17
CA PHE A 160 -21.84 26.74 -35.71
C PHE A 160 -22.00 25.31 -35.19
N VAL A 161 -23.24 24.89 -34.94
CA VAL A 161 -23.61 23.50 -34.68
C VAL A 161 -24.70 23.10 -35.67
N GLY A 162 -24.45 22.08 -36.49
CA GLY A 162 -25.41 21.66 -37.52
C GLY A 162 -25.80 22.75 -38.52
N GLY A 163 -24.89 23.68 -38.83
CA GLY A 163 -25.16 24.85 -39.68
C GLY A 163 -25.98 25.98 -39.01
N GLN A 164 -26.27 25.85 -37.71
CA GLN A 164 -26.95 26.86 -36.90
C GLN A 164 -25.94 27.67 -36.07
N GLY A 165 -26.17 28.96 -35.90
CA GLY A 165 -25.33 29.84 -35.09
C GLY A 165 -26.09 31.02 -34.50
N TYR A 166 -25.48 31.69 -33.54
CA TYR A 166 -25.99 32.93 -32.93
C TYR A 166 -25.22 34.11 -33.52
N LEU A 167 -25.63 34.60 -34.70
CA LEU A 167 -24.92 35.68 -35.41
C LEU A 167 -25.74 36.97 -35.55
N ASN A 168 -27.06 36.88 -35.49
CA ASN A 168 -27.97 38.02 -35.67
C ASN A 168 -28.62 38.43 -34.34
N PRO A 169 -28.86 39.72 -34.06
CA PRO A 169 -29.62 40.15 -32.90
C PRO A 169 -31.03 39.55 -32.88
N ASP A 170 -31.49 39.09 -31.72
CA ASP A 170 -32.85 38.61 -31.54
C ASP A 170 -33.84 39.79 -31.49
N PRO A 171 -34.73 39.95 -32.50
CA PRO A 171 -35.71 41.03 -32.49
C PRO A 171 -36.75 40.89 -31.36
N ALA A 172 -36.92 39.70 -30.77
CA ALA A 172 -37.84 39.44 -29.68
C ALA A 172 -37.22 39.68 -28.28
N THR A 173 -35.89 39.59 -28.15
CA THR A 173 -35.19 39.63 -26.85
C THR A 173 -33.97 40.56 -26.92
N PRO A 174 -34.09 41.84 -26.52
CA PRO A 174 -32.97 42.77 -26.53
C PRO A 174 -31.75 42.26 -25.74
N GLY A 175 -30.57 42.29 -26.36
CA GLY A 175 -29.32 41.81 -25.76
C GLY A 175 -29.00 40.33 -26.01
N LYS A 176 -29.90 39.58 -26.66
CA LYS A 176 -29.66 38.22 -27.13
C LYS A 176 -29.48 38.18 -28.65
N LEU A 177 -28.84 37.12 -29.12
CA LEU A 177 -28.71 36.73 -30.51
C LEU A 177 -29.73 35.62 -30.81
N LEU A 178 -30.23 35.59 -32.05
CA LEU A 178 -31.19 34.61 -32.52
C LEU A 178 -30.46 33.37 -33.04
N LEU A 179 -30.88 32.18 -32.60
CA LEU A 179 -30.40 30.92 -33.18
C LEU A 179 -31.05 30.74 -34.55
N GLU A 180 -30.28 30.88 -35.62
CA GLU A 180 -30.77 30.70 -36.99
C GLU A 180 -29.92 29.67 -37.74
N THR A 181 -30.53 28.96 -38.68
CA THR A 181 -29.80 28.12 -39.64
C THR A 181 -29.22 29.01 -40.73
N HIS A 182 -27.91 29.23 -40.70
CA HIS A 182 -27.20 30.08 -41.64
C HIS A 182 -26.70 29.31 -42.87
N VAL A 183 -26.50 27.99 -42.73
CA VAL A 183 -25.93 27.12 -43.77
C VAL A 183 -26.75 25.84 -43.87
N GLY A 184 -27.00 25.38 -45.09
CA GLY A 184 -27.73 24.14 -45.35
C GLY A 184 -27.23 23.39 -46.58
N PRO A 185 -27.77 22.19 -46.83
CA PRO A 185 -27.39 21.38 -47.99
C PRO A 185 -27.89 21.99 -49.30
N SER A 186 -27.08 21.91 -50.37
CA SER A 186 -27.49 22.30 -51.71
C SER A 186 -28.39 21.22 -52.36
N ALA A 187 -29.39 21.64 -53.15
CA ALA A 187 -30.38 20.75 -53.75
C ALA A 187 -29.86 19.82 -54.89
N GLY A 188 -28.56 19.84 -55.21
CA GLY A 188 -28.03 19.26 -56.46
C GLY A 188 -26.84 18.28 -56.39
N ALA A 189 -26.09 18.22 -55.28
CA ALA A 189 -25.06 17.21 -54.92
C ALA A 189 -24.11 17.85 -53.90
N SER A 190 -23.70 17.08 -52.88
CA SER A 190 -22.56 17.20 -51.93
C SER A 190 -22.12 18.55 -51.34
N GLY A 191 -22.58 19.69 -51.83
CA GLY A 191 -22.15 21.04 -51.43
C GLY A 191 -23.08 21.72 -50.43
N LEU A 192 -22.63 22.87 -49.94
CA LEU A 192 -23.33 23.69 -48.97
C LEU A 192 -23.84 24.98 -49.63
N LEU A 193 -24.91 25.54 -49.09
CA LEU A 193 -25.47 26.83 -49.51
C LEU A 193 -25.63 27.72 -48.29
N ALA A 194 -25.21 28.99 -48.41
CA ALA A 194 -25.55 30.02 -47.45
C ALA A 194 -27.05 30.36 -47.53
N LEU A 195 -27.78 30.15 -46.43
CA LEU A 195 -29.22 30.46 -46.33
C LEU A 195 -29.46 31.90 -45.87
N THR A 196 -28.48 32.51 -45.22
CA THR A 196 -28.47 33.92 -44.81
C THR A 196 -27.19 34.61 -45.30
N PRO A 197 -27.13 35.95 -45.33
CA PRO A 197 -25.91 36.68 -45.66
C PRO A 197 -24.72 36.29 -44.79
N GLN A 198 -24.96 36.06 -43.49
CA GLN A 198 -23.94 35.63 -42.52
C GLN A 198 -23.41 34.21 -42.79
N GLY A 199 -24.08 33.41 -43.62
CA GLY A 199 -23.57 32.11 -44.06
C GLY A 199 -22.59 32.21 -45.23
N VAL A 200 -22.48 33.38 -45.89
CA VAL A 200 -21.57 33.60 -47.02
C VAL A 200 -20.15 33.69 -46.49
N GLY A 201 -19.31 32.71 -46.84
CA GLY A 201 -17.95 32.60 -46.29
C GLY A 201 -17.77 31.42 -45.35
N PHE A 202 -18.87 30.77 -44.90
CA PHE A 202 -18.76 29.45 -44.29
C PHE A 202 -18.12 28.48 -45.29
N PRO A 203 -17.24 27.56 -44.86
CA PRO A 203 -16.52 26.66 -45.77
C PRO A 203 -17.43 25.97 -46.79
N TYR A 204 -17.03 25.98 -48.06
CA TYR A 204 -17.75 25.37 -49.19
C TYR A 204 -19.13 25.93 -49.55
N THR A 205 -19.54 27.09 -49.00
CA THR A 205 -20.76 27.78 -49.45
C THR A 205 -20.59 28.54 -50.77
N GLN A 206 -19.34 28.84 -51.14
CA GLN A 206 -18.98 29.60 -52.34
C GLN A 206 -18.22 28.76 -53.39
N SER A 207 -17.72 27.58 -53.02
CA SER A 207 -17.08 26.61 -53.91
C SER A 207 -18.05 25.45 -54.20
N GLY A 208 -18.40 25.27 -55.48
CA GLY A 208 -19.62 24.57 -55.91
C GLY A 208 -19.83 23.09 -55.55
N SER A 209 -18.87 22.42 -54.90
CA SER A 209 -19.06 21.11 -54.22
C SER A 209 -17.71 20.56 -53.73
N SER A 210 -17.63 20.09 -52.48
CA SER A 210 -16.50 19.31 -51.97
C SER A 210 -16.99 17.99 -51.35
N PRO A 211 -16.38 16.83 -51.66
CA PRO A 211 -16.66 15.58 -50.97
C PRO A 211 -16.44 15.72 -49.46
N GLY A 212 -17.45 15.38 -48.65
CA GLY A 212 -17.35 15.45 -47.18
C GLY A 212 -17.83 16.76 -46.55
N ALA A 213 -18.15 17.80 -47.32
CA ALA A 213 -18.62 19.09 -46.78
C ALA A 213 -19.91 18.98 -45.92
N GLN A 214 -20.71 17.93 -46.12
CA GLN A 214 -21.93 17.66 -45.33
C GLN A 214 -21.64 17.44 -43.84
N VAL A 215 -20.43 17.00 -43.49
CA VAL A 215 -20.00 16.80 -42.10
C VAL A 215 -19.99 18.13 -41.33
N LEU A 216 -19.69 19.25 -42.01
CA LEU A 216 -19.64 20.59 -41.39
C LEU A 216 -21.02 21.11 -40.96
N ILE A 217 -22.10 20.51 -41.47
CA ILE A 217 -23.48 20.84 -41.08
C ILE A 217 -24.18 19.67 -40.40
N ALA A 218 -23.45 18.63 -39.98
CA ALA A 218 -24.02 17.55 -39.22
C ALA A 218 -24.42 18.05 -37.82
N PRO A 219 -25.56 17.60 -37.25
CA PRO A 219 -25.96 17.98 -35.88
C PRO A 219 -24.97 17.55 -34.80
N SER A 220 -24.07 16.61 -35.11
CA SER A 220 -23.00 16.12 -34.25
C SER A 220 -21.67 16.86 -34.45
N SER A 221 -21.66 17.97 -35.19
CA SER A 221 -20.45 18.73 -35.50
C SER A 221 -20.51 20.15 -34.95
N LEU A 222 -19.45 20.56 -34.26
CA LEU A 222 -19.14 21.95 -33.95
C LEU A 222 -18.13 22.47 -34.97
N VAL A 223 -18.44 23.58 -35.64
CA VAL A 223 -17.54 24.23 -36.61
C VAL A 223 -17.20 25.63 -36.13
N LEU A 224 -15.91 25.93 -36.04
CA LEU A 224 -15.39 27.26 -35.74
C LEU A 224 -14.74 27.82 -37.00
N VAL A 225 -15.16 28.99 -37.44
CA VAL A 225 -14.69 29.65 -38.66
C VAL A 225 -13.99 30.94 -38.27
N ALA A 226 -12.79 31.21 -38.81
CA ALA A 226 -12.08 32.46 -38.55
C ALA A 226 -12.96 33.68 -38.89
N ASP A 227 -13.08 34.60 -37.94
CA ASP A 227 -13.92 35.81 -38.07
C ASP A 227 -13.44 36.92 -37.11
N THR A 228 -12.55 37.79 -37.59
CA THR A 228 -11.92 38.87 -36.83
C THR A 228 -12.58 40.22 -37.08
N ASP A 229 -13.24 40.39 -38.23
CA ASP A 229 -13.95 41.62 -38.60
C ASP A 229 -15.48 41.53 -38.46
N GLY A 230 -16.02 40.34 -38.14
CA GLY A 230 -17.45 40.07 -38.02
C GLY A 230 -18.16 39.85 -39.37
N ASP A 231 -17.40 39.66 -40.46
CA ASP A 231 -17.88 39.40 -41.81
C ASP A 231 -17.14 38.21 -42.45
N LEU A 232 -17.73 37.02 -42.33
CA LEU A 232 -17.21 35.80 -42.93
C LEU A 232 -16.95 35.90 -44.45
N SER A 233 -17.49 36.86 -45.18
CA SER A 233 -17.28 36.96 -46.63
C SER A 233 -15.88 37.47 -47.03
N THR A 234 -15.08 37.99 -46.09
CA THR A 234 -13.75 38.58 -46.35
C THR A 234 -12.60 37.56 -46.41
N HIS A 235 -12.85 36.30 -46.08
CA HIS A 235 -11.91 35.17 -46.12
C HIS A 235 -10.62 35.41 -45.34
N GLU A 236 -10.62 34.97 -44.10
CA GLU A 236 -9.57 35.18 -43.13
C GLU A 236 -8.82 33.90 -42.76
N THR A 237 -7.63 34.07 -42.21
CA THR A 237 -6.86 33.01 -41.56
C THR A 237 -6.98 33.17 -40.05
N PHE A 238 -6.83 32.07 -39.31
CA PHE A 238 -6.51 32.20 -37.89
C PHE A 238 -5.15 32.92 -37.68
N PRO A 239 -4.85 33.43 -36.47
CA PRO A 239 -3.57 34.07 -36.19
C PRO A 239 -2.37 33.19 -36.53
N ALA A 240 -1.40 33.74 -37.26
CA ALA A 240 -0.15 33.07 -37.58
C ALA A 240 0.96 33.39 -36.57
N GLY A 241 1.95 32.51 -36.45
CA GLY A 241 3.08 32.68 -35.53
C GLY A 241 2.73 32.40 -34.05
N ALA A 242 1.60 31.74 -33.79
CA ALA A 242 1.12 31.35 -32.47
C ALA A 242 0.52 29.93 -32.52
N GLN A 243 0.41 29.29 -31.36
CA GLN A 243 -0.27 28.01 -31.22
C GLN A 243 -1.77 28.22 -31.05
N LEU A 244 -2.59 27.57 -31.87
CA LEU A 244 -4.04 27.56 -31.72
C LEU A 244 -4.43 26.37 -30.85
N ALA A 245 -5.07 26.65 -29.71
CA ALA A 245 -5.55 25.63 -28.79
C ALA A 245 -7.09 25.70 -28.68
N LEU A 246 -7.75 24.60 -29.05
CA LEU A 246 -9.17 24.38 -28.83
C LEU A 246 -9.36 23.45 -27.64
N ARG A 247 -9.97 23.98 -26.57
CA ARG A 247 -10.30 23.25 -25.34
C ARG A 247 -11.78 22.96 -25.26
N LEU A 248 -12.13 21.70 -25.00
CA LEU A 248 -13.50 21.25 -24.72
C LEU A 248 -13.51 20.45 -23.43
N GLU A 249 -14.21 20.94 -22.40
CA GLU A 249 -14.37 20.28 -21.11
C GLU A 249 -15.77 19.66 -20.94
N GLY A 250 -16.01 18.97 -19.82
CA GLY A 250 -17.17 18.11 -19.55
C GLY A 250 -18.57 18.77 -19.53
N GLN A 251 -18.69 20.01 -19.98
CA GLN A 251 -19.95 20.76 -20.12
C GLN A 251 -20.66 20.50 -21.46
N VAL A 252 -19.99 19.88 -22.43
CA VAL A 252 -20.60 19.56 -23.74
C VAL A 252 -21.56 18.38 -23.59
N THR A 253 -22.82 18.56 -24.00
CA THR A 253 -23.85 17.53 -23.92
C THR A 253 -24.48 17.22 -25.27
N SER A 254 -24.88 15.97 -25.47
CA SER A 254 -25.76 15.60 -26.57
C SER A 254 -27.19 16.10 -26.34
N GLN A 255 -28.02 16.11 -27.38
CA GLN A 255 -29.46 16.39 -27.25
C GLN A 255 -30.20 15.38 -26.35
N GLN A 256 -29.58 14.24 -26.07
CA GLN A 256 -30.10 13.20 -25.19
C GLN A 256 -29.55 13.30 -23.76
N GLY A 257 -28.72 14.32 -23.47
CA GLY A 257 -28.16 14.59 -22.14
C GLY A 257 -26.87 13.82 -21.81
N ALA A 258 -26.26 13.10 -22.77
CA ALA A 258 -24.98 12.44 -22.57
C ALA A 258 -23.85 13.49 -22.57
N THR A 259 -22.99 13.49 -21.55
CA THR A 259 -21.86 14.41 -21.41
C THR A 259 -20.63 13.90 -22.16
N LEU A 260 -19.78 14.83 -22.60
CA LEU A 260 -18.48 14.52 -23.19
C LEU A 260 -17.64 13.70 -22.21
N GLY A 261 -17.15 12.57 -22.70
CA GLY A 261 -16.50 11.57 -21.89
C GLY A 261 -15.11 11.91 -21.37
N GLU A 262 -14.32 12.56 -22.21
CA GLU A 262 -12.92 12.90 -21.96
C GLU A 262 -12.69 14.36 -22.37
N PRO A 263 -11.89 15.14 -21.62
CA PRO A 263 -11.51 16.48 -22.04
C PRO A 263 -10.71 16.42 -23.35
N VAL A 264 -10.85 17.46 -24.16
CA VAL A 264 -10.24 17.55 -25.50
C VAL A 264 -9.38 18.80 -25.59
N LEU A 265 -8.11 18.63 -25.96
CA LEU A 265 -7.20 19.72 -26.29
C LEU A 265 -6.62 19.50 -27.69
N ALA A 266 -7.23 20.13 -28.69
CA ALA A 266 -6.68 20.13 -30.04
C ALA A 266 -5.73 21.31 -30.23
N SER A 267 -4.48 21.03 -30.65
CA SER A 267 -3.45 22.02 -30.87
C SER A 267 -2.99 22.04 -32.33
N THR A 268 -2.88 23.21 -32.96
CA THR A 268 -2.46 23.37 -34.36
C THR A 268 -1.87 24.75 -34.64
N THR A 269 -1.27 24.97 -35.80
CA THR A 269 -0.66 26.24 -36.22
C THR A 269 -1.13 26.67 -37.61
N VAL A 270 -0.95 27.96 -37.91
CA VAL A 270 -0.99 28.48 -39.28
C VAL A 270 0.42 28.54 -39.86
N GLY A 271 0.66 27.69 -40.85
CA GLY A 271 1.98 27.46 -41.42
C GLY A 271 2.67 26.23 -40.85
N ALA A 272 3.95 26.07 -41.17
CA ALA A 272 4.75 25.04 -40.54
C ALA A 272 5.00 25.40 -39.08
N ASP A 273 4.87 24.42 -38.19
CA ASP A 273 5.23 24.58 -36.80
C ASP A 273 6.76 24.68 -36.66
N GLN A 274 7.23 25.76 -36.05
CA GLN A 274 8.65 26.09 -35.87
C GLN A 274 8.96 26.51 -34.44
N GLN A 275 7.95 26.51 -33.57
CA GLN A 275 8.06 27.02 -32.21
C GLN A 275 8.25 25.84 -31.28
N GLY A 276 9.11 26.00 -30.28
CA GLY A 276 9.33 24.95 -29.30
C GLY A 276 8.29 25.00 -28.18
N PRO A 277 8.06 23.88 -27.48
CA PRO A 277 7.15 23.86 -26.36
C PRO A 277 7.63 24.72 -25.20
N ALA A 278 6.70 25.41 -24.54
CA ALA A 278 6.92 26.17 -23.31
C ALA A 278 5.83 25.84 -22.28
N LEU A 279 6.04 26.23 -21.01
CA LEU A 279 4.96 26.17 -20.02
C LEU A 279 3.92 27.25 -20.31
N LEU A 280 2.65 26.88 -20.20
CA LEU A 280 1.55 27.83 -20.26
C LEU A 280 1.66 28.80 -19.08
N HIS A 281 1.29 30.07 -19.26
CA HIS A 281 1.24 31.04 -18.17
C HIS A 281 -0.21 31.39 -17.83
N LEU A 282 -0.59 31.22 -16.56
CA LEU A 282 -1.92 31.61 -16.06
C LEU A 282 -1.98 33.13 -15.88
N PRO A 283 -3.02 33.83 -16.34
CA PRO A 283 -3.08 35.29 -16.26
C PRO A 283 -3.20 35.78 -14.81
N THR A 284 -2.11 36.34 -14.26
CA THR A 284 -2.05 37.00 -12.94
C THR A 284 -1.79 38.51 -13.07
N ALA A 285 -2.08 39.28 -12.02
CA ALA A 285 -1.90 40.74 -12.01
C ALA A 285 -0.42 41.19 -12.14
N SER A 286 0.54 40.28 -12.02
CA SER A 286 1.98 40.54 -11.92
C SER A 286 2.83 40.01 -13.10
N GLY A 287 2.23 39.42 -14.15
CA GLY A 287 2.98 38.98 -15.34
C GLY A 287 2.82 37.52 -15.75
N GLY A 288 1.91 36.79 -15.12
CA GLY A 288 1.60 35.39 -15.41
C GLY A 288 2.52 34.42 -14.67
N GLU A 289 1.94 33.45 -13.98
CA GLU A 289 2.69 32.37 -13.30
C GLU A 289 2.72 31.13 -14.21
N PRO A 290 3.82 30.35 -14.22
CA PRO A 290 3.87 29.11 -14.98
C PRO A 290 2.79 28.15 -14.47
N ALA A 291 2.12 27.44 -15.39
CA ALA A 291 1.05 26.50 -15.10
C ALA A 291 1.61 25.18 -14.55
N ILE A 292 2.14 25.27 -13.34
CA ILE A 292 2.59 24.17 -12.49
C ILE A 292 1.63 24.11 -11.31
N GLU A 293 1.07 22.94 -11.04
CA GLU A 293 0.33 22.67 -9.82
C GLU A 293 1.10 21.61 -9.01
N PRO A 294 1.33 21.80 -7.70
CA PRO A 294 1.00 22.96 -6.88
C PRO A 294 1.66 24.27 -7.36
N ALA A 295 0.95 25.39 -7.17
CA ALA A 295 1.38 26.70 -7.64
C ALA A 295 2.66 27.20 -6.93
N GLU A 296 3.38 28.13 -7.56
CA GLU A 296 4.61 28.70 -7.01
C GLU A 296 4.36 29.35 -5.64
N GLY A 297 5.15 28.96 -4.63
CA GLY A 297 5.02 29.43 -3.26
C GLY A 297 3.77 28.93 -2.54
N ALA A 298 3.06 27.93 -3.07
CA ALA A 298 1.99 27.27 -2.34
C ALA A 298 2.53 26.67 -1.04
N VAL A 299 1.71 26.71 0.01
CA VAL A 299 2.05 26.21 1.35
C VAL A 299 0.98 25.23 1.79
N ASP A 300 1.34 24.35 2.73
CA ASP A 300 0.43 23.33 3.27
C ASP A 300 -0.13 22.38 2.20
N VAL A 301 0.70 22.11 1.18
CA VAL A 301 0.37 21.14 0.12
C VAL A 301 0.39 19.73 0.72
N ASP A 302 -0.60 18.89 0.41
CA ASP A 302 -0.59 17.49 0.85
C ASP A 302 0.66 16.79 0.28
N PRO A 303 1.50 16.13 1.10
CA PRO A 303 2.71 15.42 0.65
C PRO A 303 2.47 14.31 -0.40
N SER A 304 1.23 13.86 -0.57
CA SER A 304 0.82 12.92 -1.62
C SER A 304 0.35 13.58 -2.93
N THR A 305 0.39 14.91 -3.01
CA THR A 305 -0.07 15.66 -4.19
C THR A 305 0.88 15.44 -5.37
N ASP A 306 0.32 15.02 -6.51
CA ASP A 306 1.05 14.93 -7.77
C ASP A 306 1.42 16.32 -8.32
N VAL A 307 2.54 16.38 -9.06
CA VAL A 307 2.92 17.59 -9.78
C VAL A 307 2.29 17.57 -11.17
N VAL A 308 1.50 18.59 -11.50
CA VAL A 308 0.85 18.74 -12.79
C VAL A 308 1.51 19.87 -13.58
N LEU A 309 1.85 19.61 -14.84
CA LEU A 309 2.44 20.57 -15.76
C LEU A 309 1.52 20.78 -16.95
N THR A 310 1.24 22.04 -17.28
CA THR A 310 0.50 22.39 -18.51
C THR A 310 1.36 23.18 -19.48
N PHE A 311 1.51 22.64 -20.68
CA PHE A 311 2.32 23.21 -21.75
C PHE A 311 1.47 24.02 -22.74
N THR A 312 2.14 24.85 -23.54
CA THR A 312 1.52 25.64 -24.61
C THR A 312 0.97 24.75 -25.73
N GLU A 313 1.43 23.50 -25.84
CA GLU A 313 1.05 22.54 -26.87
C GLU A 313 1.33 21.08 -26.47
N SER A 314 0.92 20.15 -27.35
CA SER A 314 1.16 18.73 -27.17
C SER A 314 2.64 18.34 -27.25
N LEU A 315 3.11 17.56 -26.27
CA LEU A 315 4.49 17.09 -26.18
C LEU A 315 4.68 15.68 -26.72
N GLN A 316 5.91 15.38 -27.13
CA GLN A 316 6.39 14.00 -27.27
C GLN A 316 6.58 13.39 -25.89
N PRO A 317 5.76 12.39 -25.50
CA PRO A 317 5.77 11.90 -24.12
C PRO A 317 7.13 11.36 -23.67
N ALA A 318 7.85 10.72 -24.59
CA ALA A 318 9.17 10.14 -24.34
C ALA A 318 10.28 11.16 -24.00
N THR A 319 10.02 12.46 -24.20
CA THR A 319 10.96 13.53 -23.86
C THR A 319 10.75 14.10 -22.47
N LEU A 320 9.53 14.00 -21.93
CA LEU A 320 9.20 14.50 -20.58
C LEU A 320 9.58 13.50 -19.50
N GLY A 321 9.35 12.20 -19.72
CA GLY A 321 9.57 11.18 -18.69
C GLY A 321 9.11 9.79 -19.12
N GLN A 322 9.12 8.87 -18.17
CA GLN A 322 8.66 7.50 -18.38
C GLN A 322 7.15 7.39 -18.15
N LEU A 323 6.41 6.88 -19.13
CA LEU A 323 4.97 6.60 -18.97
C LEU A 323 4.72 5.57 -17.86
N ALA A 324 3.61 5.71 -17.14
CA ALA A 324 3.12 4.70 -16.19
C ALA A 324 2.65 3.42 -16.90
N ASN A 325 3.61 2.58 -17.31
CA ASN A 325 3.39 1.33 -18.05
C ASN A 325 3.66 0.07 -17.20
N GLY A 326 3.70 0.23 -15.88
CA GLY A 326 4.03 -0.82 -14.92
C GLY A 326 5.54 -1.07 -14.73
N ALA A 327 6.41 -0.36 -15.47
CA ALA A 327 7.83 -0.31 -15.16
C ALA A 327 8.11 0.65 -13.98
N ALA A 328 9.22 0.41 -13.28
CA ALA A 328 9.58 1.20 -12.11
C ALA A 328 9.80 2.69 -12.46
N PRO A 329 9.32 3.63 -11.61
CA PRO A 329 9.57 5.06 -11.78
C PRO A 329 11.07 5.39 -11.88
N GLY A 330 11.39 6.41 -12.68
CA GLY A 330 12.75 6.84 -12.97
C GLY A 330 12.94 8.34 -12.82
N LEU A 331 14.18 8.80 -12.93
CA LEU A 331 14.48 10.22 -13.05
C LEU A 331 14.28 10.67 -14.50
N SER A 332 13.73 11.86 -14.69
CA SER A 332 13.62 12.49 -16.00
C SER A 332 14.84 13.37 -16.31
N PRO A 333 15.32 13.40 -17.56
CA PRO A 333 16.32 14.36 -17.99
C PRO A 333 15.75 15.77 -18.21
N ALA A 334 14.43 15.93 -18.38
CA ALA A 334 13.79 17.21 -18.67
C ALA A 334 13.14 17.85 -17.44
N LEU A 335 12.65 17.05 -16.49
CA LEU A 335 11.96 17.51 -15.29
C LEU A 335 12.63 16.93 -14.04
N SER A 336 13.00 17.80 -13.11
CA SER A 336 13.50 17.45 -11.80
C SER A 336 12.52 17.91 -10.73
N ILE A 337 12.04 16.98 -9.92
CA ILE A 337 11.30 17.25 -8.68
C ILE A 337 12.24 16.87 -7.55
N ALA A 338 12.56 17.80 -6.65
CA ALA A 338 13.51 17.56 -5.57
C ALA A 338 13.08 18.23 -4.26
N PHE A 339 13.44 17.65 -3.12
CA PHE A 339 13.19 18.24 -1.80
C PHE A 339 14.44 18.20 -0.93
N GLY A 340 14.45 18.97 0.15
CA GLY A 340 15.54 19.00 1.13
C GLY A 340 16.39 20.27 1.10
N PRO A 341 17.26 20.45 2.10
CA PRO A 341 18.03 21.68 2.27
C PRO A 341 19.06 21.89 1.15
N LEU A 342 19.34 23.16 0.83
CA LEU A 342 20.37 23.57 -0.13
C LEU A 342 21.73 22.90 0.21
N GLY A 343 22.23 22.07 -0.71
CA GLY A 343 23.46 21.29 -0.57
C GLY A 343 23.25 19.78 -0.41
N ASN A 344 22.04 19.35 0.00
CA ASN A 344 21.61 17.95 0.10
C ASN A 344 20.18 17.80 -0.46
N GLN A 345 19.93 18.34 -1.66
CA GLN A 345 18.66 18.14 -2.36
C GLN A 345 18.55 16.70 -2.86
N ILE A 346 17.32 16.18 -2.84
CA ILE A 346 16.99 14.79 -3.10
C ILE A 346 16.00 14.73 -4.24
N SER A 347 16.43 14.18 -5.38
CA SER A 347 15.56 14.01 -6.54
C SER A 347 14.56 12.87 -6.33
N VAL A 348 13.30 13.13 -6.66
CA VAL A 348 12.18 12.19 -6.57
C VAL A 348 11.96 11.55 -7.94
N PRO A 349 12.06 10.22 -8.06
CA PRO A 349 11.64 9.51 -9.28
C PRO A 349 10.13 9.59 -9.44
N PHE A 350 9.63 9.57 -10.67
CA PHE A 350 8.19 9.62 -10.97
C PHE A 350 7.88 8.90 -12.29
N THR A 351 6.60 8.62 -12.52
CA THR A 351 6.05 8.29 -13.84
C THR A 351 5.17 9.42 -14.32
N ILE A 352 4.94 9.48 -15.63
CA ILE A 352 4.06 10.50 -16.22
C ILE A 352 2.82 9.88 -16.85
N LEU A 353 1.71 10.61 -16.73
CA LEU A 353 0.45 10.31 -17.39
C LEU A 353 -0.11 11.57 -18.04
N PRO A 354 -0.60 11.51 -19.29
CA PRO A 354 -1.32 12.64 -19.88
C PRO A 354 -2.68 12.80 -19.19
N ALA A 355 -3.24 14.00 -19.21
CA ALA A 355 -4.60 14.26 -18.69
C ALA A 355 -5.68 13.41 -19.39
N GLY A 356 -5.43 12.98 -20.63
CA GLY A 356 -6.27 12.02 -21.34
C GLY A 356 -5.68 11.62 -22.70
N PRO A 357 -6.35 10.73 -23.44
CA PRO A 357 -5.88 10.31 -24.77
C PRO A 357 -5.88 11.43 -25.82
N TYR A 358 -6.57 12.55 -25.53
CA TYR A 358 -6.74 13.71 -26.41
C TYR A 358 -6.07 14.98 -25.88
N ASP A 359 -5.34 14.89 -24.76
CA ASP A 359 -4.59 16.00 -24.18
C ASP A 359 -3.18 15.54 -23.81
N LEU A 360 -2.25 15.78 -24.73
CA LEU A 360 -0.82 15.57 -24.52
C LEU A 360 -0.07 16.86 -24.13
N ALA A 361 -0.78 17.91 -23.70
CA ALA A 361 -0.17 19.15 -23.20
C ALA A 361 -0.28 19.27 -21.67
N THR A 362 -1.21 18.58 -21.03
CA THR A 362 -1.28 18.49 -19.57
C THR A 362 -0.79 17.12 -19.09
N TRP A 363 0.15 17.14 -18.15
CA TRP A 363 0.85 15.95 -17.65
C TRP A 363 0.83 15.89 -16.13
N HIS A 364 0.41 14.75 -15.61
CA HIS A 364 0.50 14.37 -14.21
C HIS A 364 1.81 13.63 -13.98
N CYS A 365 2.53 14.01 -12.92
CA CYS A 365 3.77 13.36 -12.49
C CYS A 365 3.50 12.60 -11.19
N ASP A 366 3.26 11.30 -11.32
CA ASP A 366 2.99 10.40 -10.20
C ASP A 366 4.31 10.08 -9.49
N LEU A 367 4.47 10.58 -8.27
CA LEU A 367 5.70 10.42 -7.50
C LEU A 367 5.91 8.96 -7.07
N ALA A 368 7.18 8.51 -7.04
CA ALA A 368 7.50 7.14 -6.63
C ALA A 368 7.25 6.87 -5.12
N TYR A 369 7.16 7.94 -4.33
CA TYR A 369 6.88 7.89 -2.90
C TYR A 369 6.41 9.27 -2.40
N ASP A 370 5.59 9.26 -1.35
CA ASP A 370 5.11 10.47 -0.69
C ASP A 370 6.27 11.33 -0.16
N LEU A 371 6.08 12.64 -0.21
CA LEU A 371 7.03 13.60 0.34
C LEU A 371 7.04 13.50 1.88
N PRO A 372 8.16 13.80 2.56
CA PRO A 372 8.31 13.52 4.00
C PRO A 372 7.45 14.40 4.93
N GLY A 373 6.82 15.45 4.40
CA GLY A 373 6.02 16.41 5.16
C GLY A 373 6.86 17.39 6.00
N MET A 374 6.17 18.37 6.61
CA MET A 374 6.80 19.40 7.47
C MET A 374 7.11 18.92 8.89
N GLY A 375 6.49 17.81 9.31
CA GLY A 375 6.60 17.20 10.64
C GLY A 375 5.71 17.84 11.71
N GLY A 376 5.63 17.17 12.88
CA GLY A 376 4.85 17.59 14.04
C GLY A 376 5.32 18.89 14.72
N ALA A 377 4.41 19.57 15.42
CA ALA A 377 4.75 20.73 16.26
C ALA A 377 5.67 20.31 17.42
N GLY A 378 6.98 20.56 17.29
CA GLY A 378 8.00 20.13 18.26
C GLY A 378 9.26 19.52 17.64
N GLY A 379 9.26 19.26 16.32
CA GLY A 379 10.40 18.68 15.60
C GLY A 379 10.43 19.06 14.12
N ALA A 380 10.29 20.35 13.80
CA ALA A 380 10.21 20.82 12.41
C ALA A 380 11.38 20.28 11.57
N CYS A 381 11.05 19.71 10.41
CA CYS A 381 12.03 19.08 9.52
C CYS A 381 12.78 20.08 8.61
N GLY A 382 12.70 21.38 8.91
CA GLY A 382 13.42 22.43 8.18
C GLY A 382 13.18 22.36 6.67
N GLY A 383 14.25 22.40 5.88
CA GLY A 383 14.19 22.43 4.41
C GLY A 383 13.66 21.16 3.73
N PHE A 384 13.28 20.11 4.48
CA PHE A 384 12.64 18.92 3.91
C PHE A 384 11.17 19.13 3.53
N SER A 385 10.54 20.23 3.96
CA SER A 385 9.18 20.60 3.53
C SER A 385 9.13 21.34 2.20
N SER A 386 10.24 21.90 1.73
CA SER A 386 10.29 22.65 0.47
C SER A 386 10.58 21.69 -0.68
N VAL A 387 9.76 21.76 -1.71
CA VAL A 387 9.89 21.00 -2.95
C VAL A 387 10.20 21.96 -4.08
N ASP A 388 11.30 21.71 -4.77
CA ASP A 388 11.72 22.42 -5.97
C ASP A 388 11.31 21.63 -7.22
N VAL A 389 10.67 22.32 -8.15
CA VAL A 389 10.30 21.78 -9.47
C VAL A 389 11.11 22.55 -10.52
N GLN A 390 11.99 21.85 -11.23
CA GLN A 390 12.86 22.44 -12.26
C GLN A 390 12.63 21.74 -13.60
N LEU A 391 12.36 22.53 -14.63
CA LEU A 391 12.09 22.07 -15.98
C LEU A 391 13.12 22.64 -16.95
N ASP A 392 13.79 21.76 -17.69
CA ASP A 392 14.63 22.10 -18.84
C ASP A 392 13.86 21.82 -20.14
N THR A 393 13.26 22.87 -20.71
CA THR A 393 12.49 22.73 -21.96
C THR A 393 13.37 22.44 -23.17
N ALA A 394 14.69 22.59 -23.09
CA ALA A 394 15.60 22.21 -24.19
C ALA A 394 15.69 20.69 -24.38
N ALA A 395 15.33 19.91 -23.36
CA ALA A 395 15.21 18.45 -23.43
C ALA A 395 13.84 17.97 -23.92
N LEU A 396 12.84 18.85 -24.00
CA LEU A 396 11.48 18.54 -24.47
C LEU A 396 11.35 18.69 -25.99
N GLN A 397 10.46 17.90 -26.57
CA GLN A 397 10.02 18.07 -27.96
C GLN A 397 8.51 18.14 -28.05
N ASP A 398 8.00 19.00 -28.94
CA ASP A 398 6.61 18.96 -29.38
C ASP A 398 6.37 17.84 -30.41
N LEU A 399 5.13 17.70 -30.89
CA LEU A 399 4.80 16.70 -31.91
C LEU A 399 5.48 16.94 -33.28
N ALA A 400 5.93 18.18 -33.56
CA ALA A 400 6.68 18.56 -34.76
C ALA A 400 8.20 18.40 -34.63
N GLN A 401 8.68 17.97 -33.45
CA GLN A 401 10.08 17.81 -33.06
C GLN A 401 10.87 19.11 -32.86
N ASN A 402 10.20 20.24 -32.60
CA ASN A 402 10.87 21.46 -32.14
C ASN A 402 11.21 21.34 -30.64
N THR A 403 12.29 21.98 -30.21
CA THR A 403 12.75 21.97 -28.81
C THR A 403 12.52 23.32 -28.15
N GLY A 404 12.18 23.30 -26.85
CA GLY A 404 12.04 24.52 -26.06
C GLY A 404 13.38 25.24 -25.83
N GLN A 405 13.33 26.47 -25.31
CA GLN A 405 14.52 27.32 -25.10
C GLN A 405 14.59 28.00 -23.73
N GLN A 406 13.63 27.75 -22.83
CA GLN A 406 13.53 28.40 -21.52
C GLN A 406 13.54 27.37 -20.39
N ALA A 407 14.47 27.50 -19.46
CA ALA A 407 14.40 26.77 -18.20
C ALA A 407 13.40 27.47 -17.26
N VAL A 408 12.60 26.69 -16.55
CA VAL A 408 11.62 27.19 -15.57
C VAL A 408 11.86 26.51 -14.24
N SER A 409 11.74 27.26 -13.15
CA SER A 409 11.79 26.75 -11.79
C SER A 409 10.62 27.28 -10.99
N SER A 410 10.00 26.42 -10.20
CA SER A 410 8.98 26.74 -9.20
C SER A 410 9.30 26.00 -7.91
N PHE A 411 8.65 26.38 -6.81
CA PHE A 411 8.73 25.68 -5.56
C PHE A 411 7.40 25.71 -4.82
N PHE A 412 7.18 24.78 -3.91
CA PHE A 412 6.07 24.79 -2.96
C PHE A 412 6.49 24.12 -1.64
N ASP A 413 5.79 24.45 -0.56
CA ASP A 413 5.98 23.85 0.75
C ASP A 413 4.87 22.84 1.05
N VAL A 414 5.24 21.60 1.36
CA VAL A 414 4.31 20.59 1.83
C VAL A 414 3.91 20.82 3.29
N GLY A 415 2.65 20.52 3.59
CA GLY A 415 2.10 20.47 4.94
C GLY A 415 2.54 19.24 5.72
N GLN A 416 1.80 18.89 6.76
CA GLN A 416 2.06 17.68 7.56
C GLN A 416 1.71 16.39 6.81
N GLY A 417 0.58 16.38 6.11
CA GLY A 417 0.06 15.18 5.43
C GLY A 417 -0.17 13.99 6.34
N VAL A 418 -0.17 12.80 5.74
CA VAL A 418 -0.09 11.52 6.46
C VAL A 418 1.32 11.38 7.04
N GLY A 419 1.42 11.07 8.33
CA GLY A 419 2.72 10.91 8.98
C GLY A 419 3.46 9.69 8.42
N LEU A 420 4.74 9.86 8.09
CA LEU A 420 5.61 8.72 7.80
C LEU A 420 5.75 7.86 9.05
N VAL A 421 5.74 6.54 8.89
CA VAL A 421 5.92 5.61 10.00
C VAL A 421 7.20 4.79 9.83
N ASN A 422 7.98 4.69 10.90
CA ASN A 422 9.12 3.77 11.01
C ASN A 422 9.06 3.10 12.39
N ALA A 423 8.23 2.08 12.50
CA ALA A 423 7.98 1.38 13.75
C ALA A 423 8.96 0.20 13.98
N PRO A 424 9.32 -0.13 15.23
CA PRO A 424 9.95 -1.41 15.52
C PRO A 424 9.03 -2.55 15.07
N VAL A 425 9.63 -3.70 14.79
CA VAL A 425 8.85 -4.91 14.50
C VAL A 425 9.27 -6.06 15.40
N ALA A 426 8.43 -7.10 15.40
CA ALA A 426 8.67 -8.30 16.18
C ALA A 426 10.09 -8.86 15.90
N PRO A 427 10.83 -9.25 16.96
CA PRO A 427 10.33 -9.52 18.31
C PRO A 427 10.16 -8.31 19.24
N ASP A 428 10.59 -7.12 18.85
CA ASP A 428 10.66 -5.96 19.77
C ASP A 428 9.40 -5.09 19.78
N ALA A 429 8.25 -5.65 19.39
CA ALA A 429 7.01 -4.92 19.21
C ALA A 429 5.78 -5.71 19.67
N ILE A 430 4.86 -5.02 20.36
CA ILE A 430 3.47 -5.47 20.57
C ILE A 430 2.55 -4.54 19.76
N TYR A 431 1.67 -5.14 18.97
CA TYR A 431 0.69 -4.40 18.17
C TYR A 431 -0.61 -4.23 18.96
N VAL A 432 -1.20 -3.03 18.88
CA VAL A 432 -2.36 -2.66 19.69
C VAL A 432 -3.46 -2.11 18.80
N VAL A 433 -4.65 -2.71 18.85
CA VAL A 433 -5.86 -2.17 18.24
C VAL A 433 -6.55 -1.24 19.20
N ARG A 434 -6.96 -0.08 18.69
CA ARG A 434 -7.72 0.93 19.43
C ARG A 434 -9.06 1.17 18.75
N ALA A 435 -10.11 1.28 19.57
CA ALA A 435 -11.49 1.46 19.13
C ALA A 435 -12.07 2.85 19.49
N ASP A 436 -11.33 3.69 20.22
CA ASP A 436 -11.76 5.05 20.55
C ASP A 436 -11.50 6.02 19.39
N GLY A 437 -12.50 6.84 19.05
CA GLY A 437 -12.36 7.86 18.01
C GLY A 437 -12.22 7.33 16.58
N GLY A 438 -12.37 6.02 16.37
CA GLY A 438 -12.18 5.32 15.09
C GLY A 438 -11.21 4.14 15.23
N ALA A 439 -11.27 3.17 14.31
CA ALA A 439 -10.35 2.04 14.34
C ALA A 439 -8.93 2.49 14.00
N SER A 440 -7.96 2.08 14.82
CA SER A 440 -6.55 2.41 14.58
C SER A 440 -5.59 1.39 15.19
N VAL A 441 -4.34 1.41 14.73
CA VAL A 441 -3.25 0.58 15.26
C VAL A 441 -2.15 1.45 15.86
N SER A 442 -1.68 1.05 17.03
CA SER A 442 -0.49 1.59 17.71
C SER A 442 0.53 0.46 17.94
N VAL A 443 1.79 0.82 18.19
CA VAL A 443 2.87 -0.14 18.48
C VAL A 443 3.58 0.24 19.77
N ILE A 444 3.69 -0.72 20.68
CA ILE A 444 4.52 -0.61 21.89
C ILE A 444 5.93 -1.06 21.54
N ASP A 445 6.92 -0.20 21.75
CA ASP A 445 8.35 -0.51 21.58
C ASP A 445 8.91 -1.20 22.83
N LEU A 446 9.49 -2.39 22.66
CA LEU A 446 10.03 -3.18 23.77
C LEU A 446 11.54 -2.99 24.01
N ASN A 447 12.32 -2.48 23.06
CA ASN A 447 13.76 -2.28 23.24
C ASN A 447 14.19 -0.81 23.23
N GLY A 448 13.43 0.10 22.63
CA GLY A 448 13.55 1.53 22.89
C GLY A 448 14.78 2.23 22.29
N PHE A 449 15.50 1.59 21.38
CA PHE A 449 16.75 2.10 20.76
C PHE A 449 16.69 2.16 19.23
N GLY A 450 15.50 2.14 18.66
CA GLY A 450 15.29 2.21 17.23
C GLY A 450 15.56 3.58 16.63
N ALA A 451 16.04 3.60 15.38
CA ALA A 451 16.18 4.81 14.56
C ALA A 451 14.87 5.16 13.83
N GLY A 452 13.75 4.94 14.53
CA GLY A 452 12.39 5.10 14.04
C GLY A 452 11.98 6.55 13.79
N THR A 453 10.69 6.73 13.55
CA THR A 453 10.02 8.03 13.61
C THR A 453 9.78 8.40 15.07
N GLY A 454 9.76 9.70 15.39
CA GLY A 454 9.59 10.16 16.77
C GLY A 454 10.12 11.57 17.02
N ASN A 455 10.15 12.01 18.28
CA ASN A 455 10.68 13.31 18.65
C ASN A 455 12.22 13.31 18.60
N PRO A 456 12.88 14.05 17.68
CA PRO A 456 14.33 14.02 17.51
C PRO A 456 15.11 14.72 18.64
N THR A 457 14.42 15.37 19.59
CA THR A 457 15.06 16.17 20.63
C THR A 457 16.00 15.31 21.48
N PHE A 458 17.25 15.76 21.63
CA PHE A 458 18.26 15.13 22.47
C PHE A 458 19.24 16.19 23.02
N ASP A 459 19.59 16.09 24.31
CA ASP A 459 20.59 16.92 24.96
C ASP A 459 21.66 16.03 25.62
N PRO A 460 22.92 16.03 25.16
CA PRO A 460 23.97 15.20 25.75
C PRO A 460 24.30 15.57 27.21
N ALA A 461 23.95 16.78 27.66
CA ALA A 461 24.11 17.18 29.07
C ALA A 461 22.98 16.63 29.96
N ASN A 462 21.82 16.35 29.38
CA ASN A 462 20.65 15.77 30.04
C ASN A 462 20.11 14.62 29.18
N PRO A 463 20.84 13.48 29.10
CA PRO A 463 20.62 12.46 28.07
C PRO A 463 19.30 11.70 28.21
N ILE A 464 18.62 11.82 29.36
CA ILE A 464 17.37 11.12 29.65
C ILE A 464 16.27 12.12 30.08
N VAL A 465 15.33 12.37 29.18
CA VAL A 465 14.18 13.26 29.39
C VAL A 465 12.94 12.58 28.80
N LYS A 466 11.84 12.58 29.54
CA LYS A 466 10.60 11.90 29.13
C LYS A 466 10.10 12.45 27.78
N GLY A 467 9.85 11.57 26.82
CA GLY A 467 9.34 11.92 25.49
C GLY A 467 10.39 12.43 24.49
N ASN A 468 11.66 12.53 24.90
CA ASN A 468 12.78 12.80 24.00
C ASN A 468 13.33 11.50 23.41
N SER A 469 14.10 11.61 22.33
CA SER A 469 14.72 10.45 21.69
C SER A 469 15.71 9.76 22.63
N ASN A 470 15.55 8.45 22.75
CA ASN A 470 16.48 7.56 23.40
C ASN A 470 17.45 6.89 22.40
N TYR A 471 17.23 7.05 21.09
CA TYR A 471 18.12 6.51 20.06
C TYR A 471 19.59 6.96 20.22
N PRO A 472 19.90 8.24 20.53
CA PRO A 472 21.27 8.68 20.76
C PRO A 472 21.96 8.04 21.98
N ASN A 473 21.19 7.48 22.92
CA ASN A 473 21.72 6.76 24.09
C ASN A 473 22.11 5.32 23.76
N ASN A 474 21.77 4.80 22.58
CA ASN A 474 22.25 3.49 22.14
C ASN A 474 23.79 3.45 22.20
N PRO A 475 24.40 2.57 23.01
CA PRO A 475 25.85 2.51 23.18
C PRO A 475 26.61 2.29 21.86
N ASN A 476 26.00 1.56 20.91
CA ASN A 476 26.60 1.38 19.59
C ASN A 476 26.69 2.68 18.81
N LEU A 477 25.67 3.53 18.89
CA LEU A 477 25.67 4.84 18.25
C LEU A 477 26.66 5.76 18.98
N ALA A 478 26.53 5.87 20.30
CA ALA A 478 27.28 6.83 21.10
C ALA A 478 28.80 6.60 21.10
N ILE A 479 29.24 5.34 21.09
CA ILE A 479 30.67 4.98 21.25
C ILE A 479 31.34 4.67 19.91
N GLN A 480 30.62 3.99 19.01
CA GLN A 480 31.19 3.43 17.79
C GLN A 480 30.41 3.75 16.50
N GLY A 481 29.34 4.55 16.56
CA GLY A 481 28.36 4.70 15.47
C GLY A 481 28.96 5.16 14.15
N ALA A 482 29.89 6.11 14.18
CA ALA A 482 30.58 6.62 13.00
C ALA A 482 31.54 5.61 12.33
N LEU A 483 31.88 4.52 13.03
CA LEU A 483 32.76 3.45 12.54
C LEU A 483 31.99 2.22 12.04
N LEU A 484 30.68 2.17 12.27
CA LEU A 484 29.82 1.10 11.81
C LEU A 484 29.50 1.27 10.31
N THR A 485 29.04 0.19 9.69
CA THR A 485 28.60 0.17 8.30
C THR A 485 27.14 -0.31 8.23
N PRO A 486 26.19 0.50 7.74
CA PRO A 486 26.33 1.93 7.49
C PRO A 486 26.59 2.71 8.79
N PRO A 487 27.20 3.91 8.73
CA PRO A 487 27.41 4.75 9.91
C PRO A 487 26.09 5.17 10.56
N LEU A 488 26.03 5.12 11.88
CA LEU A 488 24.88 5.58 12.66
C LEU A 488 25.12 6.99 13.20
N ALA A 489 24.08 7.82 13.16
CA ALA A 489 24.09 9.18 13.67
C ALA A 489 22.73 9.52 14.33
N PRO A 490 22.70 10.44 15.31
CA PRO A 490 21.45 10.94 15.86
C PRO A 490 20.52 11.52 14.80
N GLY A 491 19.22 11.31 14.98
CA GLY A 491 18.18 11.97 14.21
C GLY A 491 18.13 13.48 14.44
N ASN A 492 17.57 14.21 13.48
CA ASN A 492 17.42 15.67 13.55
C ASN A 492 16.05 16.16 13.07
N CYS A 493 15.17 15.26 12.65
CA CYS A 493 13.80 15.52 12.19
C CYS A 493 12.89 14.37 12.65
N THR A 494 11.58 14.56 12.62
CA THR A 494 10.64 13.54 13.11
C THR A 494 10.63 12.25 12.31
N PHE A 495 10.94 12.25 11.01
CA PHE A 495 11.03 11.01 10.22
C PHE A 495 12.22 10.11 10.60
N ASN A 496 13.22 10.66 11.31
CA ASN A 496 14.39 9.93 11.81
C ASN A 496 14.64 10.16 13.30
N GLY A 497 13.61 10.62 14.04
CA GLY A 497 13.76 11.09 15.41
C GLY A 497 14.13 10.01 16.41
N GLY A 498 13.85 8.75 16.10
CA GLY A 498 14.16 7.60 16.94
C GLY A 498 13.13 7.37 18.05
N SER A 499 13.27 6.21 18.69
CA SER A 499 12.39 5.77 19.78
C SER A 499 12.48 6.66 21.02
N ALA A 500 11.37 6.82 21.74
CA ALA A 500 11.32 7.49 23.04
C ALA A 500 11.72 6.58 24.21
N GLY A 501 11.96 5.28 23.95
CA GLY A 501 12.38 4.30 24.95
C GLY A 501 11.46 3.08 25.04
N VAL A 502 11.81 2.17 25.94
CA VAL A 502 11.07 0.94 26.23
C VAL A 502 9.68 1.26 26.82
N PHE A 503 8.67 0.46 26.49
CA PHE A 503 7.26 0.62 26.91
C PHE A 503 6.62 1.95 26.51
N THR A 504 7.16 2.59 25.47
CA THR A 504 6.55 3.77 24.86
C THR A 504 5.78 3.40 23.59
N LEU A 505 4.78 4.20 23.26
CA LEU A 505 4.12 4.10 21.96
C LEU A 505 5.02 4.72 20.90
N THR A 506 5.17 3.98 19.80
CA THR A 506 5.84 4.49 18.60
C THR A 506 5.03 5.64 18.02
N LEU A 507 5.73 6.69 17.57
CA LEU A 507 5.11 7.86 16.95
C LEU A 507 5.41 7.91 15.46
N ASP A 508 4.50 8.45 14.65
CA ASP A 508 4.74 8.82 13.26
C ASP A 508 5.55 10.14 13.14
N SER A 509 5.83 10.60 11.92
CA SER A 509 6.53 11.89 11.70
C SER A 509 5.71 13.13 12.11
N ASN A 510 4.41 12.99 12.37
CA ASN A 510 3.55 14.03 12.94
C ASN A 510 3.49 13.97 14.47
N LEU A 511 4.21 13.03 15.10
CA LEU A 511 4.23 12.76 16.53
C LEU A 511 2.90 12.18 17.06
N ASP A 512 2.16 11.48 16.21
CA ASP A 512 0.93 10.76 16.56
C ASP A 512 1.23 9.27 16.80
N ASP A 513 0.58 8.68 17.80
CA ASP A 513 0.75 7.27 18.17
C ASP A 513 -0.22 6.32 17.44
N ARG A 514 -1.14 6.85 16.62
CA ARG A 514 -2.05 6.09 15.75
C ARG A 514 -1.48 5.97 14.36
N LEU A 515 -0.74 4.88 14.13
CA LEU A 515 0.09 4.64 12.94
C LEU A 515 -0.71 4.17 11.72
N LEU A 516 -1.90 3.60 11.93
CA LEU A 516 -2.87 3.24 10.89
C LEU A 516 -4.25 3.67 11.35
N ARG A 517 -5.04 4.31 10.48
CA ARG A 517 -6.37 4.86 10.80
C ARG A 517 -7.19 5.14 9.54
N ALA A 518 -8.44 5.55 9.73
CA ALA A 518 -9.29 6.03 8.63
C ALA A 518 -8.59 7.15 7.80
N PRO A 519 -8.76 7.17 6.48
CA PRO A 519 -9.63 6.30 5.67
C PRO A 519 -8.98 4.97 5.22
N GLN A 520 -7.77 4.63 5.69
CA GLN A 520 -7.09 3.40 5.25
C GLN A 520 -7.80 2.14 5.79
N VAL A 521 -8.42 2.24 6.96
CA VAL A 521 -9.23 1.20 7.61
C VAL A 521 -10.43 1.83 8.30
N ASP A 522 -11.58 1.18 8.21
CA ASP A 522 -12.84 1.61 8.83
C ASP A 522 -13.11 0.88 10.16
N SER A 523 -12.71 -0.38 10.23
CA SER A 523 -12.80 -1.21 11.42
C SER A 523 -11.63 -2.19 11.53
N ILE A 524 -11.33 -2.66 12.75
CA ILE A 524 -10.33 -3.71 12.97
C ILE A 524 -10.92 -4.70 13.97
N ALA A 525 -11.32 -5.88 13.49
CA ALA A 525 -11.87 -6.93 14.36
C ALA A 525 -10.78 -7.88 14.88
N ASP A 526 -9.74 -8.13 14.09
CA ASP A 526 -8.67 -9.07 14.39
C ASP A 526 -7.42 -8.78 13.55
N MET A 527 -6.24 -9.23 13.99
CA MET A 527 -4.99 -9.08 13.24
C MET A 527 -4.01 -10.25 13.45
N ALA A 528 -3.19 -10.53 12.44
CA ALA A 528 -2.10 -11.49 12.56
C ALA A 528 -0.89 -11.15 11.68
N LEU A 529 0.30 -11.55 12.15
CA LEU A 529 1.56 -11.41 11.42
C LEU A 529 1.83 -12.66 10.56
N GLY A 530 2.11 -12.46 9.27
CA GLY A 530 2.54 -13.49 8.33
C GLY A 530 4.05 -13.46 8.05
N GLN A 531 4.43 -13.83 6.83
CA GLN A 531 5.84 -13.90 6.42
C GLN A 531 6.58 -12.55 6.60
N PRO A 532 7.90 -12.58 6.83
CA PRO A 532 8.74 -11.40 6.75
C PRO A 532 8.69 -10.76 5.35
N LEU A 533 8.52 -9.45 5.30
CA LEU A 533 8.42 -8.68 4.05
C LEU A 533 9.75 -8.64 3.30
N ASP A 534 10.88 -8.89 3.97
CA ASP A 534 12.19 -8.85 3.35
C ASP A 534 12.39 -9.95 2.30
N LEU A 535 11.50 -10.96 2.26
CA LEU A 535 11.43 -11.95 1.20
C LEU A 535 11.08 -11.35 -0.17
N VAL A 536 10.23 -10.32 -0.20
CA VAL A 536 9.73 -9.67 -1.43
C VAL A 536 10.28 -8.25 -1.58
N PHE A 537 10.51 -7.54 -0.48
CA PHE A 537 11.05 -6.18 -0.43
C PHE A 537 12.50 -6.23 0.04
N ASN A 538 13.44 -6.31 -0.89
CA ASN A 538 14.87 -6.32 -0.57
C ASN A 538 15.68 -5.43 -1.51
N ASN A 539 16.79 -4.92 -0.99
CA ASN A 539 17.70 -4.03 -1.69
C ASN A 539 18.67 -4.71 -2.66
N GLY A 540 18.56 -6.03 -2.88
CA GLY A 540 19.34 -6.72 -3.90
C GLY A 540 19.03 -6.17 -5.30
N PRO A 541 19.87 -6.41 -6.31
CA PRO A 541 19.61 -5.98 -7.69
C PRO A 541 18.42 -6.75 -8.33
N PRO A 542 17.90 -6.26 -9.47
CA PRO A 542 16.89 -6.97 -10.25
C PRO A 542 17.34 -8.39 -10.64
N PRO A 543 16.41 -9.35 -10.88
CA PRO A 543 14.97 -9.15 -11.06
C PRO A 543 14.12 -9.30 -9.78
N PHE A 544 14.69 -9.75 -8.66
CA PHE A 544 13.93 -10.11 -7.45
C PHE A 544 14.08 -9.13 -6.27
N GLY A 545 14.87 -8.07 -6.44
CA GLY A 545 15.05 -7.02 -5.44
C GLY A 545 14.61 -5.66 -5.95
N CYS A 546 15.44 -4.67 -5.70
CA CYS A 546 15.24 -3.29 -6.08
C CYS A 546 15.32 -3.07 -7.60
N GLN A 547 14.21 -2.61 -8.19
CA GLN A 547 14.04 -2.36 -9.62
C GLN A 547 14.48 -0.96 -10.04
N SER A 548 14.39 0.02 -9.13
CA SER A 548 14.81 1.42 -9.36
C SER A 548 15.39 2.02 -8.08
N GLY A 549 16.43 2.85 -8.24
CA GLY A 549 17.24 3.38 -7.14
C GLY A 549 18.69 2.93 -7.23
N THR A 550 19.33 2.75 -6.08
CA THR A 550 20.72 2.32 -5.95
C THR A 550 20.78 0.96 -5.23
N PRO A 551 20.49 -0.16 -5.94
CA PRO A 551 20.53 -1.49 -5.34
C PRO A 551 21.89 -1.81 -4.73
N ASN A 552 21.88 -2.52 -3.61
CA ASN A 552 23.08 -3.04 -2.96
C ASN A 552 23.38 -4.45 -3.48
N LEU A 553 24.46 -4.62 -4.24
CA LEU A 553 24.85 -5.94 -4.76
C LEU A 553 25.11 -6.95 -3.64
N CYS A 554 25.63 -6.50 -2.50
CA CYS A 554 25.91 -7.37 -1.35
C CYS A 554 24.67 -7.71 -0.53
N ALA A 555 23.52 -7.08 -0.81
CA ALA A 555 22.22 -7.46 -0.26
C ALA A 555 21.51 -8.54 -1.10
N THR A 556 22.13 -9.10 -2.13
CA THR A 556 21.53 -10.17 -2.96
C THR A 556 21.14 -11.39 -2.11
N ALA A 557 19.94 -11.94 -2.33
CA ALA A 557 19.39 -13.05 -1.56
C ALA A 557 20.27 -14.31 -1.51
N GLY A 558 21.08 -14.57 -2.54
CA GLY A 558 22.01 -15.70 -2.58
C GLY A 558 23.15 -15.65 -1.55
N LEU A 559 23.42 -14.47 -0.97
CA LEU A 559 24.39 -14.28 0.11
C LEU A 559 23.77 -14.32 1.51
N LYS A 560 22.44 -14.37 1.60
CA LYS A 560 21.72 -14.47 2.87
C LYS A 560 21.74 -15.91 3.38
N LEU A 561 22.55 -16.18 4.39
CA LEU A 561 22.76 -17.51 4.97
C LEU A 561 22.49 -17.49 6.48
N VAL A 562 21.22 -17.62 6.87
CA VAL A 562 20.85 -17.62 8.29
C VAL A 562 21.32 -18.91 8.94
N ASN A 563 22.12 -18.79 10.00
CA ASN A 563 22.76 -19.92 10.67
C ASN A 563 22.72 -19.78 12.20
N PRO A 564 21.54 -19.96 12.83
CA PRO A 564 21.38 -19.79 14.27
C PRO A 564 21.89 -21.01 15.04
N VAL A 565 22.47 -20.76 16.21
CA VAL A 565 22.81 -21.78 17.21
C VAL A 565 22.23 -21.41 18.57
N LEU A 566 21.84 -22.43 19.34
CA LEU A 566 21.33 -22.24 20.69
C LEU A 566 22.46 -21.77 21.62
N SER A 567 22.20 -20.71 22.39
CA SER A 567 23.13 -20.18 23.40
C SER A 567 22.35 -19.65 24.60
N GLY A 568 22.36 -20.42 25.69
CA GLY A 568 21.45 -20.17 26.81
C GLY A 568 20.00 -20.33 26.36
N ASP A 569 19.16 -19.36 26.70
CA ASP A 569 17.72 -19.38 26.41
C ASP A 569 17.37 -18.75 25.04
N GLY A 570 18.37 -18.19 24.33
CA GLY A 570 18.20 -17.53 23.03
C GLY A 570 19.02 -18.13 21.89
N LEU A 571 18.96 -17.47 20.73
CA LEU A 571 19.71 -17.84 19.52
C LEU A 571 20.78 -16.81 19.21
N VAL A 572 21.99 -17.29 18.88
CA VAL A 572 23.10 -16.46 18.41
C VAL A 572 23.58 -16.91 17.03
N PRO A 573 24.21 -16.04 16.22
CA PRO A 573 24.90 -16.44 15.00
C PRO A 573 26.00 -17.48 15.28
N ALA A 574 26.11 -18.50 14.42
CA ALA A 574 27.16 -19.50 14.55
C ALA A 574 28.57 -18.90 14.45
N LEU A 575 29.45 -19.28 15.37
CA LEU A 575 30.88 -18.94 15.35
C LEU A 575 31.69 -19.96 14.53
N PRO A 576 32.91 -19.61 14.06
CA PRO A 576 33.78 -20.55 13.37
C PRO A 576 34.00 -21.85 14.16
N GLY A 577 33.72 -23.00 13.53
CA GLY A 577 33.82 -24.32 14.13
C GLY A 577 32.54 -24.85 14.79
N GLN A 578 31.48 -24.04 14.88
CA GLN A 578 30.14 -24.52 15.20
C GLN A 578 29.45 -25.03 13.93
N PHE A 579 28.75 -26.17 14.05
CA PHE A 579 28.05 -26.80 12.94
C PHE A 579 26.55 -26.63 13.12
N SER A 580 25.91 -26.05 12.11
CA SER A 580 24.45 -25.96 11.95
C SER A 580 24.13 -25.96 10.46
N ASN A 581 22.87 -26.23 10.10
CA ASN A 581 22.46 -26.24 8.69
C ASN A 581 21.96 -24.84 8.31
N PRO A 582 22.73 -24.06 7.54
CA PRO A 582 22.30 -22.72 7.14
C PRO A 582 21.05 -22.81 6.28
N SER A 583 20.14 -21.86 6.47
CA SER A 583 18.91 -21.72 5.68
C SER A 583 19.11 -20.61 4.65
N PRO A 584 19.35 -20.94 3.36
CA PRO A 584 19.66 -19.94 2.34
C PRO A 584 18.40 -19.14 1.96
N GLY A 585 18.54 -17.83 1.85
CA GLY A 585 17.51 -16.95 1.28
C GLY A 585 16.23 -16.78 2.09
N VAL A 586 16.15 -17.31 3.31
CA VAL A 586 14.98 -17.15 4.19
C VAL A 586 14.81 -15.70 4.67
N GLY A 587 13.59 -15.34 5.08
CA GLY A 587 13.28 -14.03 5.67
C GLY A 587 14.09 -13.77 6.95
N ASN A 588 14.06 -12.53 7.44
CA ASN A 588 14.66 -12.23 8.74
C ASN A 588 13.98 -13.11 9.80
N ILE A 589 14.76 -13.68 10.71
CA ILE A 589 14.21 -14.60 11.70
C ILE A 589 13.58 -13.83 12.84
N ILE A 590 12.44 -14.30 13.34
CA ILE A 590 11.71 -13.69 14.45
C ILE A 590 12.52 -13.62 15.75
N SER A 591 13.61 -14.39 15.85
CA SER A 591 14.50 -14.38 17.01
C SER A 591 15.50 -13.23 17.03
N TRP A 592 15.73 -12.56 15.88
CA TRP A 592 16.75 -11.53 15.74
C TRP A 592 16.17 -10.23 15.24
N ALA A 593 16.35 -9.18 16.03
CA ALA A 593 16.09 -7.81 15.59
C ALA A 593 17.30 -7.28 14.80
N PRO A 594 17.10 -6.69 13.61
CA PRO A 594 18.14 -5.90 12.95
C PRO A 594 18.56 -4.74 13.84
N HIS A 595 19.85 -4.39 13.81
CA HIS A 595 20.36 -3.26 14.57
C HIS A 595 20.59 -2.05 13.65
N PRO A 596 20.10 -0.85 14.02
CA PRO A 596 19.07 -0.61 15.04
C PRO A 596 17.69 -1.13 14.59
N ASN A 597 16.74 -1.31 15.52
CA ASN A 597 15.37 -1.76 15.24
C ASN A 597 14.35 -0.65 15.55
N PRO A 598 13.76 0.01 14.54
CA PRO A 598 14.03 -0.18 13.12
C PRO A 598 15.30 0.58 12.67
N PRO A 599 15.86 0.25 11.49
CA PRO A 599 16.91 1.03 10.86
C PRO A 599 16.44 2.45 10.47
N PRO A 600 17.36 3.43 10.32
CA PRO A 600 16.98 4.79 9.94
C PRO A 600 16.31 4.82 8.56
N LEU A 601 15.31 5.68 8.41
CA LEU A 601 14.86 6.11 7.08
C LEU A 601 15.93 7.01 6.45
N VAL A 602 16.18 6.80 5.16
CA VAL A 602 17.11 7.61 4.36
C VAL A 602 16.45 8.09 3.08
N PHE A 603 16.83 9.31 2.71
CA PHE A 603 16.43 9.94 1.47
C PHE A 603 17.71 10.38 0.72
N PRO A 604 17.82 10.14 -0.60
CA PRO A 604 16.91 9.32 -1.40
C PRO A 604 16.87 7.88 -0.87
N ALA A 605 15.70 7.24 -1.00
CA ALA A 605 15.54 5.85 -0.63
C ALA A 605 16.52 4.98 -1.45
N PRO A 606 17.23 4.01 -0.85
CA PRO A 606 18.17 3.17 -1.60
C PRO A 606 17.43 2.35 -2.65
N CYS A 607 16.16 2.03 -2.40
CA CYS A 607 15.23 1.56 -3.41
C CYS A 607 13.96 2.40 -3.47
N SER A 608 13.64 2.91 -4.66
CA SER A 608 12.38 3.60 -4.94
C SER A 608 11.29 2.66 -5.47
N ALA A 609 11.66 1.50 -6.01
CA ALA A 609 10.70 0.53 -6.56
C ALA A 609 11.15 -0.92 -6.35
N PRO A 610 10.47 -1.71 -5.50
CA PRO A 610 9.48 -1.23 -4.53
C PRO A 610 10.14 -0.29 -3.51
N LEU A 611 9.37 0.61 -2.90
CA LEU A 611 9.90 1.59 -1.94
C LEU A 611 10.49 0.89 -0.71
N ILE A 612 11.80 1.00 -0.54
CA ILE A 612 12.53 0.56 0.65
C ILE A 612 13.29 1.77 1.16
N GLY A 613 12.65 2.55 2.03
CA GLY A 613 13.23 3.77 2.59
C GLY A 613 14.24 3.55 3.72
N ALA A 614 14.38 2.32 4.24
CA ALA A 614 15.27 2.02 5.35
C ALA A 614 16.72 1.81 4.90
N GLN A 615 17.70 2.19 5.72
CA GLN A 615 19.08 1.73 5.54
C GLN A 615 19.22 0.22 5.81
N GLU A 616 20.28 -0.37 5.27
CA GLU A 616 20.71 -1.72 5.69
C GLU A 616 21.06 -1.75 7.18
N PRO A 617 20.79 -2.87 7.88
CA PRO A 617 21.21 -3.02 9.27
C PRO A 617 22.73 -3.08 9.37
N THR A 618 23.25 -2.91 10.59
CA THR A 618 24.70 -2.92 10.83
C THR A 618 25.35 -4.20 10.30
N SER A 619 26.37 -4.02 9.47
CA SER A 619 26.95 -5.01 8.59
C SER A 619 27.82 -6.05 9.28
N VAL A 620 27.92 -7.24 8.67
CA VAL A 620 28.95 -8.25 8.97
C VAL A 620 30.37 -7.71 8.79
N VAL A 621 30.62 -6.72 7.91
CA VAL A 621 31.97 -6.16 7.77
C VAL A 621 32.40 -5.32 8.98
N SER A 622 31.43 -4.91 9.80
CA SER A 622 31.69 -4.31 11.11
C SER A 622 32.11 -5.33 12.17
N ALA A 623 32.38 -6.60 11.81
CA ALA A 623 32.73 -7.69 12.73
C ALA A 623 34.00 -7.46 13.59
N ILE A 624 34.80 -6.44 13.32
CA ILE A 624 35.86 -5.99 14.24
C ILE A 624 35.29 -5.35 15.51
N PHE A 625 34.03 -4.92 15.47
CA PHE A 625 33.26 -4.36 16.57
C PHE A 625 32.26 -5.39 17.09
N SER A 626 32.05 -5.35 18.40
CA SER A 626 30.99 -6.12 19.07
C SER A 626 29.77 -5.22 19.27
N ASN A 627 28.57 -5.82 19.19
CA ASN A 627 27.36 -5.14 19.62
C ASN A 627 27.46 -4.85 21.14
N LEU A 628 27.34 -3.57 21.51
CA LEU A 628 27.41 -3.07 22.88
C LEU A 628 26.03 -3.03 23.57
N LEU A 629 24.94 -3.13 22.80
CA LEU A 629 23.61 -3.38 23.35
C LEU A 629 23.52 -4.86 23.71
N VAL A 630 23.55 -5.13 25.02
CA VAL A 630 23.52 -6.47 25.60
C VAL A 630 22.42 -6.55 26.66
N PRO A 631 21.95 -7.76 27.02
CA PRO A 631 21.09 -7.94 28.19
C PRO A 631 21.75 -7.41 29.47
N GLY A 632 20.99 -6.72 30.31
CA GLY A 632 21.53 -6.14 31.53
C GLY A 632 20.48 -5.49 32.43
N PRO A 633 20.91 -4.97 33.61
CA PRO A 633 20.00 -4.46 34.63
C PRO A 633 19.46 -3.05 34.36
N ASN A 634 19.93 -2.34 33.33
CA ASN A 634 19.60 -0.95 33.06
C ASN A 634 18.87 -0.73 31.70
N PRO A 635 17.74 -1.41 31.42
CA PRO A 635 16.98 -1.21 30.19
C PRO A 635 16.17 0.09 30.17
N LEU A 636 15.78 0.63 31.34
CA LEU A 636 14.98 1.86 31.46
C LEU A 636 15.80 3.12 31.82
N GLY A 637 17.07 2.97 32.21
CA GLY A 637 17.85 4.08 32.75
C GLY A 637 17.48 4.42 34.20
N VAL A 638 18.15 5.42 34.75
CA VAL A 638 17.85 5.99 36.07
C VAL A 638 17.73 7.52 35.93
N PRO A 639 16.55 8.05 35.53
CA PRO A 639 16.35 9.48 35.27
C PRO A 639 16.72 10.37 36.45
N ALA A 640 16.41 9.95 37.68
CA ALA A 640 16.74 10.69 38.90
C ALA A 640 18.25 10.92 39.11
N GLN A 641 19.09 10.14 38.43
CA GLN A 641 20.55 10.24 38.48
C GLN A 641 21.15 10.74 37.14
N GLY A 642 20.32 11.02 36.14
CA GLY A 642 20.77 11.37 34.79
C GLY A 642 21.50 10.25 34.06
N VAL A 643 21.30 8.99 34.48
CA VAL A 643 21.92 7.82 33.84
C VAL A 643 20.98 7.32 32.75
N PRO A 644 21.37 7.37 31.46
CA PRO A 644 20.53 6.86 30.38
C PRO A 644 20.43 5.33 30.42
N PRO A 645 19.43 4.73 29.76
CA PRO A 645 19.41 3.29 29.52
C PRO A 645 20.62 2.88 28.66
N GLY A 646 21.07 1.63 28.82
CA GLY A 646 22.20 1.10 28.06
C GLY A 646 22.10 -0.38 27.72
N ASP A 647 21.08 -1.07 28.23
CA ASP A 647 20.91 -2.51 28.10
C ASP A 647 19.61 -2.83 27.35
N LEU A 648 19.54 -4.03 26.76
CA LEU A 648 18.30 -4.55 26.17
C LEU A 648 17.28 -4.89 27.26
N LEU A 649 15.98 -4.74 26.95
CA LEU A 649 14.92 -5.30 27.80
C LEU A 649 14.97 -6.84 27.77
N ALA A 650 15.37 -7.41 26.64
CA ALA A 650 15.52 -8.85 26.44
C ALA A 650 16.52 -9.48 27.43
N GLY A 651 16.15 -10.61 28.03
CA GLY A 651 17.03 -11.41 28.89
C GLY A 651 18.16 -12.14 28.16
N ALA A 652 18.11 -12.17 26.82
CA ALA A 652 19.12 -12.79 25.95
C ALA A 652 19.46 -11.86 24.77
N GLN A 653 20.65 -12.05 24.17
CA GLN A 653 21.08 -11.24 23.03
C GLN A 653 20.17 -11.48 21.83
N SER A 654 19.46 -10.45 21.37
CA SER A 654 18.56 -10.51 20.20
C SER A 654 18.98 -9.60 19.03
N ALA A 655 19.92 -8.68 19.25
CA ALA A 655 20.42 -7.76 18.22
C ALA A 655 21.87 -8.10 17.80
N PHE A 656 22.16 -8.14 16.50
CA PHE A 656 23.49 -8.51 15.99
C PHE A 656 23.94 -7.67 14.79
N PHE A 657 25.26 -7.55 14.59
CA PHE A 657 25.87 -6.94 13.41
C PHE A 657 26.05 -8.01 12.32
N GLN A 658 24.92 -8.36 11.68
CA GLN A 658 24.86 -9.43 10.67
C GLN A 658 24.21 -8.95 9.36
N GLY A 659 24.23 -7.63 9.11
CA GLY A 659 23.77 -6.97 7.90
C GLY A 659 24.64 -7.21 6.66
N PRO A 660 24.14 -6.92 5.45
CA PRO A 660 24.97 -6.95 4.25
C PRO A 660 26.08 -5.87 4.29
N GLY A 661 27.16 -6.09 3.54
CA GLY A 661 28.21 -5.09 3.33
C GLY A 661 27.78 -3.95 2.40
N ASP A 662 28.64 -2.94 2.28
CA ASP A 662 28.49 -1.90 1.25
C ASP A 662 28.53 -2.52 -0.15
N SER A 663 27.78 -1.92 -1.08
CA SER A 663 27.68 -2.40 -2.45
C SER A 663 29.06 -2.50 -3.11
N GLN A 664 29.33 -3.65 -3.72
CA GLN A 664 30.57 -3.95 -4.43
C GLN A 664 30.33 -4.01 -5.94
N THR A 665 31.41 -4.01 -6.73
CA THR A 665 31.35 -4.17 -8.20
C THR A 665 31.15 -5.63 -8.64
N SER A 666 31.35 -6.59 -7.73
CA SER A 666 31.19 -8.03 -8.00
C SER A 666 30.70 -8.75 -6.76
N VAL A 667 29.78 -9.72 -6.95
CA VAL A 667 29.22 -10.55 -5.88
C VAL A 667 30.32 -11.34 -5.14
N ALA A 668 31.41 -11.68 -5.80
CA ALA A 668 32.53 -12.41 -5.19
C ALA A 668 33.31 -11.60 -4.15
N ALA A 669 33.13 -10.28 -4.11
CA ALA A 669 33.71 -9.39 -3.11
C ALA A 669 32.78 -9.15 -1.90
N CYS A 670 31.57 -9.71 -1.92
CA CYS A 670 30.61 -9.59 -0.83
C CYS A 670 30.73 -10.75 0.14
N GLU A 671 30.65 -10.46 1.44
CA GLU A 671 30.58 -11.46 2.49
C GLU A 671 29.14 -11.97 2.69
N PRO A 672 28.93 -13.25 3.04
CA PRO A 672 27.62 -13.74 3.45
C PRO A 672 27.10 -13.02 4.70
N TYR A 673 25.80 -12.79 4.75
CA TYR A 673 25.12 -12.07 5.83
C TYR A 673 23.90 -12.86 6.32
N GLN A 674 23.29 -12.46 7.43
CA GLN A 674 22.16 -13.20 8.03
C GLN A 674 20.92 -12.36 8.28
N ILE A 675 21.07 -11.05 8.41
CA ILE A 675 19.98 -10.10 8.64
C ILE A 675 20.03 -9.06 7.51
N ARG A 676 18.88 -8.62 6.98
CA ARG A 676 18.80 -7.47 6.05
C ARG A 676 17.77 -6.47 6.55
N GLN A 677 17.55 -5.40 5.78
CA GLN A 677 16.58 -4.36 6.08
C GLN A 677 15.30 -4.85 6.75
N GLN A 678 14.92 -4.13 7.80
CA GLN A 678 13.64 -4.33 8.44
C GLN A 678 12.54 -3.60 7.68
N VAL A 679 11.97 -4.30 6.71
CA VAL A 679 10.75 -3.88 6.02
C VAL A 679 9.50 -4.43 6.70
N GLY A 680 9.65 -5.10 7.85
CA GLY A 680 8.59 -5.65 8.68
C GLY A 680 8.07 -7.01 8.22
N HIS A 681 6.82 -7.30 8.56
CA HIS A 681 6.08 -8.51 8.20
C HIS A 681 4.79 -8.12 7.49
N PHE A 682 4.23 -9.05 6.72
CA PHE A 682 2.84 -8.92 6.28
C PHE A 682 1.94 -8.91 7.51
N LEU A 683 1.24 -7.80 7.74
CA LEU A 683 0.25 -7.67 8.79
C LEU A 683 -1.14 -7.76 8.15
N TYR A 684 -1.89 -8.78 8.50
CA TYR A 684 -3.27 -8.97 8.01
C TYR A 684 -4.22 -8.41 9.05
N LEU A 685 -5.15 -7.55 8.62
CA LEU A 685 -6.18 -6.94 9.48
C LEU A 685 -7.56 -7.25 8.92
N VAL A 686 -8.49 -7.61 9.79
CA VAL A 686 -9.90 -7.79 9.43
C VAL A 686 -10.62 -6.44 9.47
N ASP A 687 -10.97 -5.92 8.29
CA ASP A 687 -11.88 -4.77 8.19
C ASP A 687 -13.30 -5.26 7.89
N ALA A 688 -14.04 -5.53 8.96
CA ALA A 688 -15.37 -6.09 8.90
C ALA A 688 -16.40 -5.13 8.26
N MET A 689 -16.18 -3.82 8.30
CA MET A 689 -17.08 -2.82 7.71
C MET A 689 -16.88 -2.68 6.20
N ALA A 690 -15.66 -2.92 5.72
CA ALA A 690 -15.30 -2.90 4.31
C ALA A 690 -15.39 -4.29 3.64
N ASP A 691 -15.81 -5.33 4.37
CA ASP A 691 -15.94 -6.71 3.91
C ASP A 691 -14.63 -7.38 3.42
N GLU A 692 -13.48 -6.92 3.91
CA GLU A 692 -12.16 -7.32 3.38
C GLU A 692 -11.11 -7.59 4.47
N VAL A 693 -10.03 -8.28 4.06
CA VAL A 693 -8.78 -8.34 4.83
C VAL A 693 -7.79 -7.36 4.21
N VAL A 694 -7.36 -6.38 4.99
CA VAL A 694 -6.37 -5.39 4.56
C VAL A 694 -4.98 -5.93 4.91
N VAL A 695 -4.08 -5.92 3.91
CA VAL A 695 -2.69 -6.34 4.10
C VAL A 695 -1.82 -5.11 4.22
N VAL A 696 -1.08 -5.02 5.33
CA VAL A 696 -0.33 -3.82 5.72
C VAL A 696 1.12 -4.18 6.00
N ASN A 697 2.03 -3.25 5.74
CA ASN A 697 3.41 -3.35 6.17
C ASN A 697 3.53 -3.11 7.69
N SER A 698 3.98 -4.10 8.48
CA SER A 698 4.03 -3.98 9.94
C SER A 698 5.09 -2.99 10.51
N ASN A 699 5.93 -2.40 9.66
CA ASN A 699 6.92 -1.37 9.99
C ASN A 699 6.49 0.03 9.51
N ARG A 700 5.90 0.11 8.31
CA ARG A 700 5.52 1.37 7.63
C ARG A 700 4.04 1.72 7.76
N PHE A 701 3.21 0.75 8.11
CA PHE A 701 1.75 0.86 8.11
C PHE A 701 1.14 1.30 6.77
N THR A 702 1.88 1.10 5.68
CA THR A 702 1.36 1.28 4.33
C THR A 702 0.53 0.07 3.92
N VAL A 703 -0.60 0.32 3.25
CA VAL A 703 -1.44 -0.74 2.67
C VAL A 703 -0.70 -1.34 1.47
N LEU A 704 -0.55 -2.66 1.47
CA LEU A 704 0.11 -3.43 0.42
C LEU A 704 -0.90 -4.09 -0.51
N ASP A 705 -2.03 -4.56 0.04
CA ASP A 705 -3.08 -5.24 -0.71
C ASP A 705 -4.41 -5.25 0.07
N ARG A 706 -5.51 -5.59 -0.59
CA ARG A 706 -6.85 -5.76 -0.02
C ARG A 706 -7.51 -7.01 -0.59
N ILE A 707 -7.92 -7.92 0.29
CA ILE A 707 -8.42 -9.24 -0.07
C ILE A 707 -9.90 -9.32 0.28
N ASP A 708 -10.76 -9.36 -0.74
CA ASP A 708 -12.20 -9.56 -0.55
C ASP A 708 -12.49 -11.01 -0.11
N VAL A 709 -13.09 -11.14 1.06
CA VAL A 709 -13.46 -12.43 1.67
C VAL A 709 -14.91 -12.45 2.20
N GLY A 710 -15.63 -11.33 2.09
CA GLY A 710 -17.03 -11.16 2.50
C GLY A 710 -17.29 -11.23 4.01
N ALA A 711 -17.56 -10.07 4.63
CA ALA A 711 -17.88 -9.91 6.06
C ALA A 711 -16.94 -10.68 7.01
N PRO A 712 -15.61 -10.47 6.93
CA PRO A 712 -14.66 -11.18 7.77
C PRO A 712 -14.77 -10.78 9.25
N THR A 713 -14.47 -11.71 10.16
CA THR A 713 -14.56 -11.49 11.61
C THR A 713 -13.31 -11.88 12.40
N HIS A 714 -12.71 -13.02 12.11
CA HIS A 714 -11.50 -13.53 12.79
C HIS A 714 -10.59 -14.21 11.79
N LEU A 715 -9.29 -14.23 12.07
CA LEU A 715 -8.30 -14.86 11.20
C LEU A 715 -7.27 -15.70 11.97
N ALA A 716 -6.66 -16.67 11.28
CA ALA A 716 -5.59 -17.47 11.84
C ALA A 716 -4.58 -17.85 10.76
N VAL A 717 -3.29 -17.70 11.07
CA VAL A 717 -2.18 -18.00 10.16
C VAL A 717 -1.73 -19.44 10.34
N ALA A 718 -1.59 -20.18 9.24
CA ALA A 718 -1.08 -21.53 9.26
C ALA A 718 0.37 -21.58 9.78
N PRO A 719 0.82 -22.66 10.45
CA PRO A 719 2.19 -22.76 10.96
C PRO A 719 3.28 -22.65 9.89
N ASN A 720 2.92 -22.94 8.63
CA ASN A 720 3.77 -22.83 7.46
C ASN A 720 3.86 -21.42 6.87
N LEU A 721 3.07 -20.47 7.38
CA LEU A 721 2.97 -19.10 6.87
C LEU A 721 2.62 -19.05 5.37
N ASN A 722 1.78 -19.99 4.92
CA ASN A 722 1.36 -20.12 3.51
C ASN A 722 -0.15 -20.04 3.32
N LEU A 723 -0.94 -20.19 4.38
CA LEU A 723 -2.39 -20.05 4.34
C LEU A 723 -2.87 -19.18 5.51
N LEU A 724 -3.86 -18.34 5.22
CA LEU A 724 -4.65 -17.60 6.19
C LEU A 724 -6.06 -18.19 6.20
N ALA A 725 -6.55 -18.64 7.35
CA ALA A 725 -7.96 -18.97 7.53
C ALA A 725 -8.69 -17.72 7.98
N VAL A 726 -9.77 -17.34 7.29
CA VAL A 726 -10.57 -16.16 7.60
C VAL A 726 -12.02 -16.58 7.78
N THR A 727 -12.63 -16.20 8.88
CA THR A 727 -14.02 -16.53 9.18
C THR A 727 -14.95 -15.39 8.78
N SER A 728 -16.15 -15.77 8.33
CA SER A 728 -17.27 -14.85 8.15
C SER A 728 -18.43 -15.31 9.03
N GLN A 729 -18.74 -14.54 10.08
CA GLN A 729 -19.75 -14.92 11.06
C GLN A 729 -21.16 -14.93 10.45
N SER A 730 -21.51 -13.94 9.64
CA SER A 730 -22.84 -13.77 9.06
C SER A 730 -23.11 -14.79 7.95
N MET A 731 -22.10 -15.11 7.15
CA MET A 731 -22.19 -16.12 6.08
C MET A 731 -22.01 -17.54 6.61
N GLY A 732 -21.40 -17.71 7.78
CA GLY A 732 -21.03 -19.03 8.30
C GLY A 732 -19.97 -19.69 7.44
N ARG A 733 -18.89 -18.98 7.09
CA ARG A 733 -17.87 -19.50 6.17
C ARG A 733 -16.47 -19.40 6.78
N VAL A 734 -15.60 -20.33 6.41
CA VAL A 734 -14.15 -20.23 6.58
C VAL A 734 -13.50 -20.19 5.20
N SER A 735 -12.91 -19.08 4.82
CA SER A 735 -12.16 -18.88 3.59
C SER A 735 -10.67 -19.14 3.86
N PHE A 736 -9.99 -19.83 2.95
CA PHE A 736 -8.55 -20.07 3.02
C PHE A 736 -7.87 -19.27 1.92
N VAL A 737 -7.05 -18.30 2.33
CA VAL A 737 -6.31 -17.40 1.44
C VAL A 737 -4.86 -17.85 1.38
N ASP A 738 -4.27 -17.89 0.18
CA ASP A 738 -2.85 -18.14 0.01
C ASP A 738 -2.03 -16.90 0.40
N ILE A 739 -1.09 -17.08 1.33
CA ILE A 739 -0.21 -16.02 1.83
C ILE A 739 1.27 -16.37 1.65
N ASP A 740 1.59 -17.36 0.80
CA ASP A 740 2.97 -17.62 0.39
C ASP A 740 3.38 -16.65 -0.72
N PRO A 741 4.33 -15.72 -0.47
CA PRO A 741 4.76 -14.76 -1.48
C PRO A 741 5.45 -15.40 -2.69
N ALA A 742 5.85 -16.68 -2.61
CA ALA A 742 6.37 -17.43 -3.75
C ALA A 742 5.27 -18.05 -4.63
N SER A 743 4.01 -18.03 -4.17
CA SER A 743 2.88 -18.62 -4.88
C SER A 743 2.38 -17.70 -6.00
N THR A 744 1.90 -18.31 -7.09
CA THR A 744 1.20 -17.58 -8.15
C THR A 744 -0.23 -17.19 -7.77
N MET A 745 -0.76 -17.77 -6.69
CA MET A 745 -2.09 -17.48 -6.13
C MET A 745 -2.00 -16.58 -4.88
N PHE A 746 -0.85 -15.94 -4.66
CA PHE A 746 -0.62 -15.09 -3.50
C PHE A 746 -1.74 -14.05 -3.36
N HIS A 747 -2.30 -13.96 -2.15
CA HIS A 747 -3.46 -13.15 -1.78
C HIS A 747 -4.78 -13.50 -2.48
N GLU A 748 -4.91 -14.71 -3.05
CA GLU A 748 -6.18 -15.21 -3.56
C GLU A 748 -6.82 -16.26 -2.62
N VAL A 749 -8.15 -16.29 -2.59
CA VAL A 749 -8.92 -17.34 -1.90
C VAL A 749 -8.79 -18.66 -2.67
N VAL A 750 -8.11 -19.64 -2.08
CA VAL A 750 -7.85 -20.96 -2.71
C VAL A 750 -8.84 -22.03 -2.31
N SER A 751 -9.55 -21.87 -1.20
CA SER A 751 -10.59 -22.81 -0.74
C SER A 751 -11.58 -22.12 0.20
N SER A 752 -12.74 -22.73 0.41
CA SER A 752 -13.71 -22.28 1.41
C SER A 752 -14.51 -23.46 1.96
N VAL A 753 -14.92 -23.35 3.23
CA VAL A 753 -15.78 -24.31 3.93
C VAL A 753 -17.00 -23.59 4.45
N ASP A 754 -18.18 -24.03 4.01
CA ASP A 754 -19.46 -23.53 4.53
C ASP A 754 -19.85 -24.28 5.81
N LEU A 755 -20.19 -23.51 6.84
CA LEU A 755 -20.65 -23.89 8.17
C LEU A 755 -21.98 -23.18 8.46
N THR A 756 -22.52 -23.37 9.67
CA THR A 756 -23.67 -22.58 10.12
C THR A 756 -23.21 -21.16 10.50
N PRO A 757 -24.00 -20.09 10.24
CA PRO A 757 -23.70 -18.76 10.76
C PRO A 757 -23.52 -18.72 12.28
N GLY A 758 -22.76 -17.75 12.77
CA GLY A 758 -22.44 -17.61 14.21
C GLY A 758 -21.08 -18.17 14.62
N ILE A 759 -20.14 -18.30 13.69
CA ILE A 759 -18.72 -18.57 13.99
C ILE A 759 -18.21 -17.47 14.93
N SER A 760 -17.42 -17.86 15.92
CA SER A 760 -16.92 -16.94 16.96
C SER A 760 -15.40 -16.90 17.06
N ASP A 761 -14.69 -17.94 16.63
CA ASP A 761 -13.22 -17.97 16.65
C ASP A 761 -12.69 -19.09 15.74
N VAL A 762 -11.45 -18.96 15.28
CA VAL A 762 -10.71 -19.93 14.46
C VAL A 762 -9.24 -19.99 14.85
N VAL A 763 -8.67 -21.18 14.99
CA VAL A 763 -7.24 -21.33 15.27
C VAL A 763 -6.64 -22.49 14.47
N TRP A 764 -5.42 -22.29 13.97
CA TRP A 764 -4.61 -23.35 13.37
C TRP A 764 -3.88 -24.17 14.44
N GLN A 765 -3.99 -25.49 14.35
CA GLN A 765 -3.19 -26.36 15.21
C GLN A 765 -1.68 -26.17 14.89
N PRO A 766 -0.80 -25.97 15.89
CA PRO A 766 0.60 -25.58 15.67
C PRO A 766 1.50 -26.52 14.86
N ASP A 767 1.14 -27.79 14.68
CA ASP A 767 1.86 -28.71 13.78
C ASP A 767 1.30 -28.69 12.34
N GLY A 768 0.13 -28.07 12.11
CA GLY A 768 -0.55 -28.05 10.82
C GLY A 768 -1.39 -29.31 10.56
N GLU A 769 -1.94 -29.93 11.61
CA GLU A 769 -2.81 -31.10 11.50
C GLU A 769 -4.28 -30.74 11.19
N ASP A 770 -4.85 -29.82 11.98
CA ASP A 770 -6.26 -29.43 11.90
C ASP A 770 -6.40 -27.91 12.04
N VAL A 771 -7.52 -27.38 11.55
CA VAL A 771 -8.03 -26.04 11.83
C VAL A 771 -9.28 -26.19 12.69
N LEU A 772 -9.30 -25.54 13.84
CA LEU A 772 -10.38 -25.65 14.81
C LEU A 772 -11.21 -24.37 14.78
N VAL A 773 -12.52 -24.53 14.72
CA VAL A 773 -13.48 -23.42 14.61
C VAL A 773 -14.56 -23.62 15.64
N VAL A 774 -14.89 -22.58 16.41
CA VAL A 774 -16.00 -22.63 17.37
C VAL A 774 -17.17 -21.80 16.87
N ASN A 775 -18.37 -22.35 17.03
CA ASN A 775 -19.61 -21.67 16.68
C ASN A 775 -20.44 -21.42 17.95
N GLY A 776 -20.55 -20.14 18.33
CA GLY A 776 -21.30 -19.70 19.49
C GLY A 776 -22.80 -19.96 19.37
N ALA A 777 -23.36 -19.81 18.17
CA ALA A 777 -24.79 -19.97 17.91
C ALA A 777 -25.25 -21.43 17.98
N THR A 778 -24.47 -22.37 17.43
CA THR A 778 -24.81 -23.80 17.43
C THR A 778 -24.25 -24.58 18.62
N HIS A 779 -23.33 -23.99 19.39
CA HIS A 779 -22.63 -24.63 20.50
C HIS A 779 -21.76 -25.81 20.03
N GLU A 780 -21.01 -25.60 18.97
CA GLU A 780 -20.21 -26.63 18.31
C GLU A 780 -18.73 -26.25 18.23
N LEU A 781 -17.88 -27.27 18.30
CA LEU A 781 -16.50 -27.25 17.84
C LEU A 781 -16.47 -28.00 16.50
N VAL A 782 -16.05 -27.31 15.44
CA VAL A 782 -15.83 -27.87 14.12
C VAL A 782 -14.34 -28.07 13.92
N VAL A 783 -13.95 -29.25 13.44
CA VAL A 783 -12.58 -29.59 13.11
C VAL A 783 -12.48 -29.76 11.59
N ILE A 784 -11.69 -28.92 10.95
CA ILE A 784 -11.38 -28.96 9.53
C ILE A 784 -9.98 -29.57 9.38
N SER A 785 -9.83 -30.57 8.51
CA SER A 785 -8.54 -31.21 8.28
C SER A 785 -7.65 -30.31 7.41
N ALA A 786 -6.42 -30.05 7.84
CA ALA A 786 -5.47 -29.24 7.06
C ALA A 786 -5.01 -29.92 5.76
N PHE A 787 -5.15 -31.25 5.65
CA PHE A 787 -4.73 -32.02 4.47
C PHE A 787 -5.54 -31.71 3.21
N ASN A 788 -6.82 -31.38 3.39
CA ASN A 788 -7.77 -31.24 2.30
C ASN A 788 -8.70 -30.03 2.47
N LEU A 789 -8.57 -29.29 3.58
CA LEU A 789 -9.40 -28.14 3.92
C LEU A 789 -10.89 -28.50 3.89
N GLN A 790 -11.25 -29.66 4.44
CA GLN A 790 -12.63 -30.14 4.55
C GLN A 790 -12.98 -30.43 6.01
N VAL A 791 -14.27 -30.27 6.35
CA VAL A 791 -14.78 -30.63 7.69
C VAL A 791 -14.52 -32.12 7.95
N ARG A 792 -13.69 -32.39 8.97
CA ARG A 792 -13.40 -33.73 9.49
C ARG A 792 -14.40 -34.13 10.57
N LYS A 793 -14.79 -33.19 11.44
CA LYS A 793 -15.66 -33.46 12.57
C LYS A 793 -16.47 -32.24 13.01
N VAL A 794 -17.66 -32.49 13.54
CA VAL A 794 -18.48 -31.50 14.27
C VAL A 794 -18.82 -32.11 15.61
N LEU A 795 -18.52 -31.39 16.70
CA LEU A 795 -18.64 -31.86 18.07
C LEU A 795 -19.49 -30.87 18.87
N SER A 796 -20.57 -31.34 19.49
CA SER A 796 -21.36 -30.51 20.41
C SER A 796 -20.61 -30.30 21.71
N THR A 797 -20.43 -29.04 22.12
CA THR A 797 -19.78 -28.67 23.39
C THR A 797 -20.76 -28.69 24.59
N VAL A 798 -22.06 -28.78 24.32
CA VAL A 798 -23.13 -28.80 25.34
C VAL A 798 -23.02 -30.01 26.28
N ALA A 799 -22.62 -31.17 25.76
CA ALA A 799 -22.41 -32.37 26.57
C ALA A 799 -21.28 -32.19 27.60
N ALA A 800 -20.31 -31.32 27.29
CA ALA A 800 -19.25 -30.90 28.19
C ALA A 800 -19.59 -29.63 28.99
N GLN A 801 -20.88 -29.25 29.03
CA GLN A 801 -21.44 -28.11 29.77
C GLN A 801 -20.98 -26.73 29.28
N VAL A 802 -20.31 -26.64 28.13
CA VAL A 802 -19.93 -25.38 27.50
C VAL A 802 -21.06 -24.92 26.58
N ARG A 803 -21.45 -23.64 26.71
CA ARG A 803 -22.49 -23.01 25.87
C ARG A 803 -21.96 -21.70 25.32
N GLN A 804 -22.35 -21.39 24.09
CA GLN A 804 -21.87 -20.24 23.34
C GLN A 804 -20.33 -20.17 23.37
N PRO A 805 -19.63 -21.20 22.85
CA PRO A 805 -18.18 -21.16 22.75
C PRO A 805 -17.77 -19.96 21.90
N PHE A 806 -16.79 -19.19 22.38
CA PHE A 806 -16.38 -17.96 21.71
C PHE A 806 -14.86 -17.77 21.60
N ALA A 807 -14.07 -18.57 22.31
CA ALA A 807 -12.61 -18.53 22.22
C ALA A 807 -12.04 -19.96 22.28
N ILE A 808 -10.96 -20.20 21.55
CA ILE A 808 -10.24 -21.48 21.51
C ILE A 808 -8.72 -21.29 21.52
N ALA A 809 -8.01 -22.14 22.25
CA ALA A 809 -6.54 -22.20 22.21
C ALA A 809 -6.05 -23.64 22.06
N VAL A 810 -4.97 -23.88 21.31
CA VAL A 810 -4.52 -25.23 20.96
C VAL A 810 -3.00 -25.40 21.01
N GLY A 811 -2.57 -26.52 21.60
CA GLY A 811 -1.15 -26.89 21.67
C GLY A 811 -0.67 -27.79 20.52
N ASN A 812 0.65 -28.01 20.46
CA ASN A 812 1.25 -29.04 19.61
C ASN A 812 0.86 -30.46 20.07
N ARG A 813 0.96 -31.43 19.17
CA ARG A 813 0.81 -32.86 19.46
C ARG A 813 1.99 -33.33 20.31
N GLN A 814 1.69 -33.76 21.53
CA GLN A 814 2.68 -34.05 22.58
C GLN A 814 3.39 -35.40 22.38
N THR A 815 4.25 -35.49 21.37
CA THR A 815 5.08 -36.68 21.07
C THR A 815 6.46 -36.54 21.71
N ASN A 816 6.72 -37.30 22.77
CA ASN A 816 7.99 -37.27 23.54
C ASN A 816 8.30 -35.96 24.31
N PHE A 817 7.31 -35.08 24.49
CA PHE A 817 7.39 -33.89 25.35
C PHE A 817 6.06 -33.67 26.08
N GLY A 818 6.02 -32.72 27.02
CA GLY A 818 4.81 -32.39 27.78
C GLY A 818 4.28 -33.61 28.54
N LEU A 819 2.99 -33.93 28.37
CA LEU A 819 2.38 -35.13 28.96
C LEU A 819 2.75 -36.42 28.21
N GLY A 820 3.40 -36.31 27.05
CA GLY A 820 3.87 -37.43 26.22
C GLY A 820 2.75 -38.30 25.66
N ARG A 821 1.53 -37.76 25.52
CA ARG A 821 0.33 -38.55 25.16
C ARG A 821 0.29 -38.95 23.69
N GLY A 822 1.09 -38.31 22.83
CA GLY A 822 1.02 -38.49 21.39
C GLY A 822 -0.25 -37.90 20.75
N VAL A 823 -0.95 -37.01 21.45
CA VAL A 823 -2.13 -36.24 21.02
C VAL A 823 -1.90 -34.76 21.33
N TYR A 824 -2.61 -33.87 20.62
CA TYR A 824 -2.75 -32.47 21.01
C TYR A 824 -4.05 -32.23 21.79
N PHE A 825 -4.06 -31.17 22.59
CA PHE A 825 -5.21 -30.69 23.36
C PHE A 825 -5.61 -29.29 22.88
N ALA A 826 -6.91 -29.03 22.81
CA ALA A 826 -7.46 -27.70 22.60
C ALA A 826 -8.46 -27.35 23.70
N TYR A 827 -8.46 -26.09 24.13
CA TYR A 827 -9.31 -25.57 25.20
C TYR A 827 -10.40 -24.72 24.58
N VAL A 828 -11.65 -25.01 24.88
CA VAL A 828 -12.81 -24.27 24.35
C VAL A 828 -13.51 -23.57 25.50
N LEU A 829 -13.64 -22.26 25.40
CA LEU A 829 -14.22 -21.39 26.43
C LEU A 829 -15.60 -20.88 26.02
N GLY A 830 -16.59 -21.11 26.88
CA GLY A 830 -17.96 -20.64 26.69
C GLY A 830 -18.25 -19.31 27.38
N ARG A 831 -19.18 -18.53 26.82
CA ARG A 831 -19.71 -17.31 27.49
C ARG A 831 -20.36 -17.61 28.82
N ASN A 832 -20.77 -18.87 29.06
CA ASN A 832 -21.28 -19.33 30.35
C ASN A 832 -20.20 -19.60 31.41
N GLY A 833 -18.93 -19.27 31.16
CA GLY A 833 -17.85 -19.42 32.12
C GLY A 833 -17.29 -20.83 32.25
N ARG A 834 -17.76 -21.78 31.43
CA ARG A 834 -17.29 -23.17 31.43
C ARG A 834 -16.21 -23.38 30.39
N VAL A 835 -15.28 -24.28 30.69
CA VAL A 835 -14.22 -24.73 29.80
C VAL A 835 -14.38 -26.22 29.55
N CYS A 836 -14.14 -26.65 28.31
CA CYS A 836 -13.97 -28.06 27.98
C CYS A 836 -12.67 -28.25 27.21
N VAL A 837 -12.14 -29.47 27.23
CA VAL A 837 -10.89 -29.82 26.54
C VAL A 837 -11.21 -30.80 25.42
N TYR A 838 -10.85 -30.45 24.20
CA TYR A 838 -10.83 -31.39 23.09
C TYR A 838 -9.49 -32.13 23.07
N GLU A 839 -9.55 -33.47 23.07
CA GLU A 839 -8.39 -34.33 22.88
C GLU A 839 -8.45 -34.93 21.47
N SER A 840 -7.41 -34.68 20.68
CA SER A 840 -7.32 -35.14 19.29
C SER A 840 -7.24 -36.66 19.13
N GLY A 841 -7.48 -37.13 17.90
CA GLY A 841 -7.41 -38.53 17.52
C GLY A 841 -6.00 -39.07 17.23
N PRO A 842 -5.89 -40.30 16.68
CA PRO A 842 -7.00 -41.15 16.24
C PRO A 842 -7.82 -41.72 17.41
N GLY A 843 -9.14 -41.79 17.23
CA GLY A 843 -10.11 -42.37 18.17
C GLY A 843 -10.43 -43.86 17.93
N GLY A 844 -11.14 -44.48 18.87
CA GLY A 844 -11.56 -45.89 18.79
C GLY A 844 -10.95 -46.78 19.87
N ILE A 845 -11.38 -48.05 19.96
CA ILE A 845 -10.87 -49.00 20.95
C ILE A 845 -9.37 -49.21 20.74
N ASN A 846 -8.58 -49.06 21.80
CA ASN A 846 -7.11 -49.11 21.79
C ASN A 846 -6.42 -47.98 21.00
N ALA A 847 -7.15 -46.98 20.52
CA ALA A 847 -6.54 -45.81 19.91
C ALA A 847 -5.88 -44.91 20.96
N ILE A 848 -4.92 -44.08 20.56
CA ILE A 848 -4.12 -43.26 21.48
C ILE A 848 -4.86 -42.02 21.98
N GLY A 849 -5.85 -41.53 21.22
CA GLY A 849 -6.61 -40.31 21.51
C GLY A 849 -8.11 -40.56 21.55
N SER A 850 -8.87 -39.67 22.19
CA SER A 850 -10.34 -39.79 22.26
C SER A 850 -11.06 -39.21 21.03
N ASP A 851 -10.41 -38.29 20.30
CA ASP A 851 -10.99 -37.50 19.21
C ASP A 851 -12.31 -36.82 19.64
N SER A 852 -12.45 -36.43 20.91
CA SER A 852 -13.72 -36.01 21.51
C SER A 852 -13.54 -34.83 22.47
N VAL A 853 -14.64 -34.12 22.75
CA VAL A 853 -14.67 -33.07 23.78
C VAL A 853 -14.88 -33.72 25.15
N LEU A 854 -14.04 -33.34 26.11
CA LEU A 854 -14.00 -33.83 27.48
C LEU A 854 -14.47 -32.73 28.43
N SER A 855 -15.39 -33.06 29.33
CA SER A 855 -15.88 -32.12 30.34
C SER A 855 -14.83 -31.87 31.44
N VAL A 856 -14.86 -30.63 31.95
CA VAL A 856 -14.12 -30.20 33.14
C VAL A 856 -15.14 -29.98 34.25
N ASP A 857 -14.99 -30.72 35.35
CA ASP A 857 -15.90 -30.60 36.49
C ASP A 857 -15.40 -29.53 37.47
N GLY A 858 -16.33 -28.77 38.06
CA GLY A 858 -16.04 -27.87 39.18
C GLY A 858 -15.45 -26.50 38.83
N LEU A 859 -14.85 -26.30 37.64
CA LEU A 859 -14.29 -25.01 37.22
C LEU A 859 -15.35 -24.08 36.63
N SER A 860 -15.38 -22.82 37.06
CA SER A 860 -16.25 -21.77 36.51
C SER A 860 -15.54 -20.41 36.57
N LEU A 861 -15.47 -19.73 35.44
CA LEU A 861 -14.86 -18.41 35.28
C LEU A 861 -15.98 -17.36 35.12
N ALA A 862 -15.96 -16.27 35.87
CA ALA A 862 -17.00 -15.24 35.73
C ALA A 862 -16.70 -14.35 34.51
N SER A 863 -17.68 -14.16 33.63
CA SER A 863 -17.60 -13.22 32.49
C SER A 863 -16.29 -13.29 31.66
N PRO A 864 -15.90 -14.46 31.13
CA PRO A 864 -14.65 -14.60 30.37
C PRO A 864 -14.59 -13.70 29.13
N LYS A 865 -13.39 -13.18 28.82
CA LYS A 865 -13.12 -12.21 27.75
C LYS A 865 -12.16 -12.73 26.68
N ASP A 866 -11.07 -13.39 27.07
CA ASP A 866 -10.02 -13.87 26.16
C ASP A 866 -9.37 -15.17 26.70
N LEU A 867 -8.78 -15.97 25.81
CA LEU A 867 -8.12 -17.24 26.08
C LEU A 867 -6.87 -17.35 25.20
N ARG A 868 -5.68 -17.48 25.80
CA ARG A 868 -4.43 -17.67 25.06
C ARG A 868 -3.64 -18.86 25.58
N ILE A 869 -2.91 -19.55 24.71
CA ILE A 869 -1.97 -20.59 25.13
C ILE A 869 -0.82 -19.96 25.93
N ASP A 870 -0.40 -20.61 27.01
CA ASP A 870 0.84 -20.25 27.72
C ASP A 870 2.03 -20.76 26.92
N PRO A 871 2.83 -19.88 26.31
CA PRO A 871 3.87 -20.28 25.37
C PRO A 871 5.07 -20.97 26.02
N ALA A 872 5.28 -20.78 27.34
CA ALA A 872 6.35 -21.45 28.08
C ALA A 872 5.97 -22.89 28.48
N SER A 873 4.68 -23.25 28.38
CA SER A 873 4.17 -24.53 28.89
C SER A 873 4.23 -25.65 27.83
N LEU A 874 5.14 -26.61 28.05
CA LEU A 874 5.17 -27.85 27.25
C LEU A 874 3.97 -28.78 27.50
N SER A 875 3.30 -28.66 28.65
CA SER A 875 2.06 -29.38 28.97
C SER A 875 0.83 -28.75 28.29
N GLY A 876 0.96 -27.53 27.75
CA GLY A 876 -0.07 -26.79 27.04
C GLY A 876 -1.01 -26.04 27.96
N ALA A 877 -0.52 -25.39 29.02
CA ALA A 877 -1.32 -24.50 29.87
C ALA A 877 -1.92 -23.33 29.07
N VAL A 878 -2.94 -22.67 29.62
CA VAL A 878 -3.61 -21.51 29.02
C VAL A 878 -3.80 -20.40 30.04
N TRP A 879 -3.77 -19.16 29.56
CA TRP A 879 -4.18 -17.97 30.31
C TRP A 879 -5.57 -17.54 29.89
N VAL A 880 -6.40 -17.16 30.86
CA VAL A 880 -7.77 -16.70 30.63
C VAL A 880 -7.95 -15.32 31.25
N ALA A 881 -8.44 -14.37 30.47
CA ALA A 881 -8.93 -13.08 30.96
C ALA A 881 -10.41 -13.22 31.33
N HIS A 882 -10.76 -12.85 32.56
CA HIS A 882 -12.11 -12.95 33.08
C HIS A 882 -12.32 -11.99 34.26
N GLU A 883 -13.44 -12.12 34.97
CA GLU A 883 -13.73 -11.39 36.20
C GLU A 883 -13.69 -12.33 37.42
N GLN A 884 -13.46 -11.78 38.61
CA GLN A 884 -13.39 -12.51 39.89
C GLN A 884 -12.29 -13.59 39.93
N PRO A 885 -11.10 -13.30 40.48
CA PRO A 885 -9.99 -14.25 40.49
C PRO A 885 -10.35 -15.52 41.26
N LEU A 886 -9.69 -16.62 40.90
CA LEU A 886 -9.90 -17.93 41.52
C LEU A 886 -8.83 -18.21 42.57
N ASP A 887 -9.17 -18.86 43.67
CA ASP A 887 -8.19 -19.38 44.61
C ASP A 887 -7.48 -20.59 43.98
N PRO A 888 -6.14 -20.55 43.75
CA PRO A 888 -5.42 -21.65 43.13
C PRO A 888 -5.48 -22.98 43.90
N ALA A 889 -5.71 -22.95 45.21
CA ALA A 889 -5.79 -24.16 46.03
C ALA A 889 -7.16 -24.86 45.92
N THR A 890 -8.22 -24.11 45.64
CA THR A 890 -9.60 -24.63 45.66
C THR A 890 -10.30 -24.58 44.30
N GLY A 891 -9.81 -23.77 43.35
CA GLY A 891 -10.41 -23.55 42.04
C GLY A 891 -11.72 -22.77 42.08
N VAL A 892 -12.08 -22.18 43.23
CA VAL A 892 -13.32 -21.41 43.45
C VAL A 892 -12.99 -19.92 43.45
N ALA A 893 -13.95 -19.07 43.06
CA ALA A 893 -13.81 -17.62 43.12
C ALA A 893 -13.38 -17.16 44.53
N SER A 894 -12.35 -16.31 44.59
CA SER A 894 -11.79 -15.77 45.84
C SER A 894 -12.76 -14.85 46.58
N GLY A 895 -13.81 -14.38 45.89
CA GLY A 895 -14.75 -13.39 46.38
C GLY A 895 -14.33 -11.93 46.14
N GLN A 896 -13.14 -11.70 45.57
CA GLN A 896 -12.75 -10.38 45.07
C GLN A 896 -13.57 -10.02 43.83
N GLN A 897 -13.98 -8.75 43.75
CA GLN A 897 -14.61 -8.19 42.55
C GLN A 897 -13.52 -7.68 41.59
N GLY A 898 -13.90 -7.41 40.34
CA GLY A 898 -13.00 -6.86 39.33
C GLY A 898 -12.46 -7.87 38.33
N GLY A 899 -11.43 -7.43 37.60
CA GLY A 899 -10.73 -8.21 36.59
C GLY A 899 -9.90 -9.35 37.18
N ALA A 900 -9.62 -10.35 36.35
CA ALA A 900 -8.78 -11.48 36.71
C ALA A 900 -8.04 -12.04 35.50
N LEU A 901 -6.82 -12.50 35.76
CA LEU A 901 -6.06 -13.37 34.86
C LEU A 901 -5.81 -14.69 35.58
N THR A 902 -6.23 -15.80 34.97
CA THR A 902 -6.07 -17.14 35.53
C THR A 902 -5.32 -18.05 34.58
N ARG A 903 -4.28 -18.72 35.09
CA ARG A 903 -3.53 -19.75 34.38
C ARG A 903 -4.05 -21.14 34.71
N LEU A 904 -4.59 -21.83 33.71
CA LEU A 904 -5.08 -23.20 33.81
C LEU A 904 -4.06 -24.18 33.23
N GLU A 905 -3.77 -25.27 33.93
CA GLU A 905 -2.79 -26.27 33.50
C GLU A 905 -3.38 -27.69 33.54
N LEU A 906 -3.20 -28.44 32.45
CA LEU A 906 -3.50 -29.86 32.42
C LEU A 906 -2.45 -30.64 33.20
N THR A 907 -2.89 -31.33 34.23
CA THR A 907 -2.06 -32.18 35.08
C THR A 907 -2.47 -33.65 34.94
N THR A 908 -1.52 -34.56 35.19
CA THR A 908 -1.74 -36.00 35.13
C THR A 908 -0.87 -36.71 36.13
N ARG A 909 -1.35 -37.86 36.64
CA ARG A 909 -0.52 -38.82 37.39
C ARG A 909 0.07 -39.92 36.51
N THR A 910 -0.23 -39.91 35.22
CA THR A 910 0.23 -40.92 34.25
C THR A 910 0.73 -40.23 33.00
N LEU A 911 2.04 -40.27 32.78
CA LEU A 911 2.68 -39.79 31.55
C LEU A 911 2.64 -40.87 30.45
N GLY A 912 2.77 -40.43 29.20
CA GLY A 912 2.83 -41.31 28.05
C GLY A 912 1.46 -41.63 27.43
N PRO A 913 1.44 -42.31 26.26
CA PRO A 913 0.20 -42.64 25.56
C PRO A 913 -0.76 -43.45 26.44
N LEU A 914 -2.04 -43.09 26.42
CA LEU A 914 -3.09 -43.78 27.17
C LEU A 914 -4.14 -44.33 26.21
N PRO A 915 -4.19 -45.64 25.98
CA PRO A 915 -5.19 -46.24 25.10
C PRO A 915 -6.61 -45.90 25.53
N VAL A 916 -7.48 -45.64 24.58
CA VAL A 916 -8.92 -45.48 24.81
C VAL A 916 -9.53 -46.86 25.10
N GLY A 917 -10.30 -46.94 26.19
CA GLY A 917 -10.99 -48.16 26.63
C GLY A 917 -12.20 -48.53 25.78
N GLY A 918 -13.03 -49.46 26.29
CA GLY A 918 -14.21 -49.96 25.58
C GLY A 918 -15.37 -48.96 25.41
N SER A 919 -15.36 -47.86 26.17
CA SER A 919 -16.30 -46.73 26.04
C SER A 919 -15.55 -45.45 25.67
N SER A 920 -16.18 -44.59 24.86
CA SER A 920 -15.60 -43.29 24.50
C SER A 920 -15.51 -42.39 25.75
N PRO A 921 -14.33 -41.84 26.06
CA PRO A 921 -14.13 -40.93 27.19
C PRO A 921 -14.99 -39.67 27.06
N THR A 922 -15.59 -39.22 28.16
CA THR A 922 -16.46 -38.02 28.18
C THR A 922 -15.99 -36.95 29.17
N THR A 923 -15.11 -37.33 30.10
CA THR A 923 -14.56 -36.43 31.13
C THR A 923 -13.03 -36.46 31.08
N LEU A 924 -12.37 -35.42 31.61
CA LEU A 924 -10.91 -35.45 31.80
C LEU A 924 -10.45 -36.61 32.70
N ALA A 925 -11.25 -36.96 33.70
CA ALA A 925 -10.95 -38.05 34.64
C ALA A 925 -10.88 -39.42 33.94
N ASP A 926 -11.71 -39.67 32.92
CA ASP A 926 -11.64 -40.89 32.07
C ASP A 926 -10.27 -41.03 31.39
N ARG A 927 -9.59 -39.91 31.16
CA ARG A 927 -8.25 -39.81 30.57
C ARG A 927 -7.15 -39.64 31.62
N LYS A 928 -7.48 -39.74 32.91
CA LYS A 928 -6.57 -39.48 34.05
C LYS A 928 -5.93 -38.09 33.98
N LEU A 929 -6.69 -37.12 33.48
CA LEU A 929 -6.31 -35.71 33.39
C LEU A 929 -7.14 -34.91 34.40
N GLU A 930 -6.57 -33.80 34.84
CA GLU A 930 -7.23 -32.78 35.67
C GLU A 930 -6.81 -31.40 35.17
N LEU A 931 -7.75 -30.48 35.04
CA LEU A 931 -7.46 -29.08 34.71
C LEU A 931 -7.40 -28.29 36.02
N ALA A 932 -6.18 -27.90 36.41
CA ALA A 932 -5.93 -27.22 37.68
C ALA A 932 -5.71 -25.72 37.48
N VAL A 933 -6.13 -24.92 38.47
CA VAL A 933 -5.75 -23.50 38.56
C VAL A 933 -4.33 -23.43 39.11
N SER A 934 -3.38 -23.04 38.27
CA SER A 934 -1.97 -22.94 38.65
C SER A 934 -1.59 -21.55 39.17
N ALA A 935 -2.27 -20.51 38.69
CA ALA A 935 -2.15 -19.15 39.19
C ALA A 935 -3.43 -18.36 38.90
N SER A 936 -3.72 -17.36 39.73
CA SER A 936 -4.76 -16.37 39.46
C SER A 936 -4.39 -15.07 40.15
N ILE A 937 -4.52 -13.95 39.43
CA ILE A 937 -4.31 -12.58 39.92
C ILE A 937 -5.56 -11.75 39.63
N GLY A 938 -5.85 -10.78 40.50
CA GLY A 938 -6.97 -9.83 40.38
C GLY A 938 -6.54 -8.37 40.52
N GLU A 939 -7.43 -7.54 41.07
CA GLU A 939 -7.23 -6.08 41.24
C GLU A 939 -6.02 -5.68 42.10
N GLU A 940 -5.40 -6.63 42.82
CA GLU A 940 -4.13 -6.37 43.50
C GLU A 940 -2.93 -6.23 42.55
N VAL A 941 -3.09 -6.66 41.29
CA VAL A 941 -2.10 -6.51 40.21
C VAL A 941 -2.69 -5.74 39.03
N LEU A 942 -3.95 -6.00 38.68
CA LEU A 942 -4.62 -5.44 37.50
C LEU A 942 -5.28 -4.10 37.81
N THR A 943 -5.22 -3.18 36.85
CA THR A 943 -5.82 -1.85 37.00
C THR A 943 -7.31 -1.80 36.64
N GLY A 944 -7.85 -2.90 36.11
CA GLY A 944 -9.26 -3.06 35.72
C GLY A 944 -9.56 -4.45 35.14
N ILE A 945 -10.59 -4.56 34.29
CA ILE A 945 -10.99 -5.84 33.67
C ILE A 945 -10.21 -6.03 32.36
N PRO A 946 -9.35 -7.08 32.26
CA PRO A 946 -8.63 -7.34 31.03
C PRO A 946 -9.57 -7.86 29.93
N VAL A 947 -9.40 -7.36 28.71
CA VAL A 947 -10.20 -7.75 27.53
C VAL A 947 -9.39 -8.54 26.50
N SER A 948 -8.06 -8.44 26.51
CA SER A 948 -7.16 -9.17 25.62
C SER A 948 -5.79 -9.41 26.28
N ILE A 949 -5.12 -10.50 25.91
CA ILE A 949 -3.80 -10.90 26.43
C ILE A 949 -2.81 -11.07 25.27
N SER A 950 -1.57 -10.66 25.50
CA SER A 950 -0.43 -10.93 24.61
C SER A 950 0.86 -11.12 25.41
N PHE A 951 1.92 -11.63 24.77
CA PHE A 951 3.22 -11.92 25.40
C PHE A 951 4.35 -11.26 24.63
N ASP A 952 5.46 -10.95 25.31
CA ASP A 952 6.66 -10.51 24.60
C ASP A 952 7.33 -11.66 23.82
N GLU A 953 8.07 -11.28 22.78
CA GLU A 953 8.83 -12.20 21.92
C GLU A 953 10.34 -12.06 22.06
N LEU A 954 10.81 -11.33 23.07
CA LEU A 954 12.20 -10.86 23.14
C LEU A 954 13.20 -12.02 23.20
N VAL A 955 12.79 -13.14 23.80
CA VAL A 955 13.56 -14.38 23.86
C VAL A 955 12.77 -15.51 23.21
N ASN A 956 13.17 -15.87 22.00
CA ASN A 956 12.55 -16.97 21.26
C ASN A 956 13.55 -17.78 20.42
N LEU A 957 13.12 -18.97 20.05
CA LEU A 957 13.84 -19.99 19.29
C LEU A 957 13.26 -20.15 17.88
N GLY A 958 12.58 -19.13 17.35
CA GLY A 958 11.92 -19.15 16.05
C GLY A 958 12.83 -19.53 14.86
N GLY A 959 14.14 -19.35 14.99
CA GLY A 959 15.17 -19.81 14.03
C GLY A 959 15.50 -21.31 14.04
N LEU A 960 15.04 -22.07 15.05
CA LEU A 960 15.18 -23.53 15.08
C LEU A 960 14.02 -24.22 14.39
N ARG A 961 14.25 -25.47 13.98
CA ARG A 961 13.22 -26.29 13.35
C ARG A 961 12.22 -26.83 14.39
N PRO A 962 10.91 -26.81 14.10
CA PRO A 962 9.90 -27.50 14.93
C PRO A 962 9.96 -29.03 14.75
N PRO A 963 9.43 -29.81 15.71
CA PRO A 963 9.37 -31.26 15.59
C PRO A 963 8.47 -31.69 14.43
N ALA A 964 8.85 -32.76 13.74
CA ALA A 964 8.05 -33.35 12.68
C ALA A 964 6.82 -34.08 13.23
N SER A 965 5.66 -33.88 12.59
CA SER A 965 4.45 -34.66 12.84
C SER A 965 4.05 -35.46 11.60
N ALA A 966 3.70 -36.74 11.80
CA ALA A 966 3.13 -37.58 10.75
C ALA A 966 1.63 -37.31 10.53
N PHE A 967 1.01 -36.50 11.38
CA PHE A 967 -0.38 -36.11 11.31
C PHE A 967 -0.57 -34.71 10.71
N ALA A 968 0.50 -34.05 10.28
CA ALA A 968 0.43 -32.74 9.65
C ALA A 968 0.32 -32.85 8.11
N ALA A 969 -0.37 -31.90 7.49
CA ALA A 969 -0.53 -31.82 6.03
C ALA A 969 0.80 -31.66 5.28
N ALA A 970 1.73 -30.93 5.91
CA ALA A 970 3.09 -30.75 5.43
C ALA A 970 4.03 -30.62 6.65
N GLN A 971 5.32 -30.82 6.42
CA GLN A 971 6.30 -30.51 7.45
C GLN A 971 6.31 -28.99 7.70
N PRO A 972 6.31 -28.55 8.97
CA PRO A 972 6.36 -27.13 9.25
C PRO A 972 7.61 -26.47 8.64
N ILE A 973 7.49 -25.22 8.19
CA ILE A 973 8.63 -24.44 7.71
C ILE A 973 9.72 -24.35 8.79
N ALA A 974 10.98 -24.48 8.36
CA ALA A 974 12.10 -24.67 9.28
C ALA A 974 12.39 -23.46 10.17
N VAL A 975 12.08 -22.26 9.70
CA VAL A 975 12.36 -20.98 10.35
C VAL A 975 11.05 -20.18 10.36
N ASN A 976 10.81 -19.42 11.43
CA ASN A 976 9.64 -18.54 11.60
C ASN A 976 8.28 -19.25 11.66
N SER A 977 8.20 -20.58 11.62
CA SER A 977 6.92 -21.29 11.77
C SER A 977 6.19 -20.91 13.06
N LYS A 978 4.86 -20.90 13.04
CA LYS A 978 4.01 -20.62 14.22
C LYS A 978 3.92 -21.79 15.22
N SER A 979 4.77 -22.81 15.10
CA SER A 979 4.82 -23.90 16.08
C SER A 979 5.18 -23.35 17.47
N LEU A 980 4.55 -23.86 18.52
CA LEU A 980 4.84 -23.44 19.90
C LEU A 980 6.02 -24.16 20.53
N VAL A 981 6.55 -25.21 19.87
CA VAL A 981 7.75 -25.91 20.31
C VAL A 981 8.81 -26.02 19.22
N ARG A 982 10.08 -26.15 19.64
CA ARG A 982 11.26 -26.31 18.78
C ARG A 982 12.09 -27.53 19.17
N GLN A 983 12.79 -28.08 18.19
CA GLN A 983 13.69 -29.21 18.37
C GLN A 983 15.15 -28.73 18.41
N ALA A 984 15.81 -28.93 19.55
CA ALA A 984 17.23 -28.69 19.76
C ALA A 984 17.96 -30.04 19.95
N GLY A 985 18.47 -30.61 18.85
CA GLY A 985 19.01 -31.98 18.87
C GLY A 985 17.92 -33.01 19.15
N ILE A 986 18.01 -33.70 20.29
CA ILE A 986 16.99 -34.66 20.76
C ILE A 986 15.98 -34.06 21.74
N GLN A 987 16.20 -32.82 22.18
CA GLN A 987 15.33 -32.14 23.14
C GLN A 987 14.26 -31.32 22.42
N ILE A 988 13.09 -31.23 23.04
CA ILE A 988 11.99 -30.37 22.62
C ILE A 988 11.83 -29.28 23.67
N LEU A 989 11.89 -28.03 23.24
CA LEU A 989 11.85 -26.83 24.06
C LEU A 989 10.63 -25.98 23.65
N PRO A 990 10.09 -25.13 24.56
CA PRO A 990 9.13 -24.11 24.15
C PRO A 990 9.79 -23.18 23.12
N THR A 991 9.01 -22.64 22.19
CA THR A 991 9.54 -21.73 21.16
C THR A 991 9.90 -20.38 21.77
N ARG A 992 9.19 -19.91 22.78
CA ARG A 992 9.47 -18.65 23.47
C ARG A 992 9.26 -18.81 24.97
N GLU A 993 10.02 -18.06 25.74
CA GLU A 993 9.89 -17.97 27.19
C GLU A 993 9.68 -16.49 27.54
N PRO A 994 8.43 -16.00 27.52
CA PRO A 994 8.15 -14.59 27.74
C PRO A 994 8.54 -14.17 29.16
N HIS A 995 9.07 -12.96 29.29
CA HIS A 995 9.28 -12.31 30.58
C HIS A 995 8.02 -11.54 30.99
N PHE A 996 7.30 -10.96 30.03
CA PHE A 996 6.15 -10.09 30.25
C PHE A 996 4.88 -10.66 29.63
N LEU A 997 3.79 -10.56 30.39
CA LEU A 997 2.43 -10.67 29.90
C LEU A 997 1.82 -9.26 29.83
N PHE A 998 1.20 -8.94 28.70
CA PHE A 998 0.49 -7.69 28.47
C PHE A 998 -1.01 -7.94 28.53
N ALA A 999 -1.72 -7.13 29.31
CA ALA A 999 -3.17 -7.22 29.44
C ALA A 999 -3.83 -5.90 29.07
N ALA A 1000 -4.64 -5.91 28.01
CA ALA A 1000 -5.42 -4.74 27.61
C ALA A 1000 -6.57 -4.52 28.58
N VAL A 1001 -6.63 -3.33 29.18
CA VAL A 1001 -7.69 -2.91 30.11
C VAL A 1001 -8.34 -1.65 29.54
N ALA A 1002 -9.49 -1.83 28.89
CA ALA A 1002 -10.20 -0.73 28.23
C ALA A 1002 -10.71 0.33 29.22
N ASP A 1003 -11.23 -0.12 30.38
CA ASP A 1003 -11.69 0.73 31.47
C ASP A 1003 -10.79 0.53 32.69
N SER A 1004 -9.80 1.42 32.84
CA SER A 1004 -8.78 1.33 33.89
C SER A 1004 -8.99 2.36 34.98
N SER A 1005 -8.63 1.98 36.22
CA SER A 1005 -8.48 2.92 37.33
C SER A 1005 -7.39 3.98 37.10
N GLN A 1006 -6.50 3.78 36.11
CA GLN A 1006 -5.42 4.70 35.76
C GLN A 1006 -5.71 5.55 34.49
N GLY A 1007 -6.86 5.39 33.83
CA GLY A 1007 -7.22 6.20 32.64
C GLY A 1007 -8.26 5.56 31.71
N GLY A 1008 -8.51 6.19 30.57
CA GLY A 1008 -9.49 5.75 29.56
C GLY A 1008 -9.05 4.57 28.66
N GLY A 1009 -8.16 3.72 29.18
CA GLY A 1009 -7.54 2.59 28.48
C GLY A 1009 -6.05 2.49 28.76
N VAL A 1010 -5.59 1.31 29.22
CA VAL A 1010 -4.17 1.02 29.48
C VAL A 1010 -3.82 -0.41 29.11
N VAL A 1011 -2.52 -0.68 28.96
CA VAL A 1011 -1.98 -2.04 28.91
C VAL A 1011 -1.19 -2.30 30.19
N ASP A 1012 -1.71 -3.18 31.05
CA ASP A 1012 -1.00 -3.62 32.25
C ASP A 1012 0.16 -4.55 31.85
N VAL A 1013 1.33 -4.38 32.48
CA VAL A 1013 2.51 -5.20 32.21
C VAL A 1013 2.84 -6.05 33.45
N ILE A 1014 2.76 -7.37 33.29
CA ILE A 1014 2.94 -8.34 34.37
C ILE A 1014 4.24 -9.10 34.14
N ASP A 1015 5.13 -9.07 35.12
CA ASP A 1015 6.39 -9.83 35.12
C ASP A 1015 6.13 -11.29 35.52
N LEU A 1016 6.28 -12.19 34.55
CA LEU A 1016 6.10 -13.63 34.69
C LEU A 1016 7.22 -14.30 35.50
N GLN A 1017 8.40 -13.68 35.56
CA GLN A 1017 9.56 -14.19 36.30
C GLN A 1017 9.57 -13.71 37.76
N ALA A 1018 8.85 -12.63 38.08
CA ALA A 1018 8.79 -12.03 39.42
C ALA A 1018 7.54 -12.44 40.24
N ASN A 1019 7.04 -13.66 40.06
CA ASN A 1019 5.79 -14.16 40.67
C ASN A 1019 4.56 -13.33 40.30
N LEU A 1020 4.39 -13.01 39.02
CA LEU A 1020 3.21 -12.31 38.48
C LEU A 1020 3.01 -10.92 39.12
N ARG A 1021 4.10 -10.21 39.37
CA ARG A 1021 4.05 -8.85 39.90
C ARG A 1021 3.86 -7.84 38.76
N PRO A 1022 3.17 -6.73 39.02
CA PRO A 1022 3.15 -5.63 38.06
C PRO A 1022 4.56 -5.06 37.90
N TYR A 1023 4.94 -4.75 36.66
CA TYR A 1023 6.23 -4.17 36.31
C TYR A 1023 6.14 -2.65 36.24
N ASP A 1024 7.18 -1.94 36.68
CA ASP A 1024 7.22 -0.47 36.59
C ASP A 1024 7.61 -0.04 35.18
N THR A 1025 6.65 0.44 34.40
CA THR A 1025 6.82 0.78 32.99
C THR A 1025 7.31 2.20 32.75
N ASP A 1026 7.31 3.08 33.76
CA ASP A 1026 7.73 4.48 33.62
C ASP A 1026 8.88 4.83 34.60
N PRO A 1027 10.14 4.91 34.12
CA PRO A 1027 11.27 5.23 34.98
C PRO A 1027 11.24 6.67 35.54
N PHE A 1028 10.37 7.54 35.02
CA PHE A 1028 10.21 8.92 35.48
C PHE A 1028 9.15 9.05 36.57
N LEU A 1029 8.24 8.09 36.69
CA LEU A 1029 7.14 8.11 37.67
C LEU A 1029 7.00 6.73 38.32
N ALA A 1030 7.71 6.57 39.45
CA ALA A 1030 7.76 5.29 40.16
C ALA A 1030 6.37 4.75 40.50
N GLY A 1031 6.18 3.45 40.27
CA GLY A 1031 4.93 2.74 40.51
C GLY A 1031 3.91 2.86 39.39
N THR A 1032 4.32 3.29 38.20
CA THR A 1032 3.45 3.26 37.00
C THR A 1032 3.48 1.84 36.43
N GLN A 1033 2.35 1.16 36.44
CA GLN A 1033 2.28 -0.28 36.16
C GLN A 1033 1.72 -0.62 34.78
N SER A 1034 1.35 0.42 34.03
CA SER A 1034 0.60 0.28 32.80
C SER A 1034 1.04 1.31 31.78
N ILE A 1035 0.99 0.91 30.51
CA ILE A 1035 1.25 1.77 29.37
C ILE A 1035 -0.07 2.46 29.01
N PRO A 1036 -0.16 3.81 29.03
CA PRO A 1036 -1.37 4.51 28.65
C PRO A 1036 -1.70 4.29 27.17
N VAL A 1037 -2.82 3.64 26.88
CA VAL A 1037 -3.30 3.42 25.51
C VAL A 1037 -4.82 3.60 25.49
N PRO A 1038 -5.31 4.86 25.41
CA PRO A 1038 -6.74 5.13 25.37
C PRO A 1038 -7.44 4.33 24.28
N GLY A 1039 -8.58 3.71 24.62
CA GLY A 1039 -9.39 2.90 23.70
C GLY A 1039 -8.81 1.56 23.28
N VAL A 1040 -7.80 1.03 23.96
CA VAL A 1040 -7.26 -0.31 23.69
C VAL A 1040 -8.36 -1.38 23.68
N ALA A 1041 -8.34 -2.24 22.67
CA ALA A 1041 -9.35 -3.28 22.45
C ALA A 1041 -8.74 -4.68 22.24
N LEU A 1042 -7.61 -4.78 21.52
CA LEU A 1042 -6.96 -6.05 21.18
C LEU A 1042 -5.43 -5.88 21.22
N LEU A 1043 -4.74 -6.92 21.67
CA LEU A 1043 -3.28 -7.04 21.61
C LEU A 1043 -2.86 -8.17 20.69
N VAL A 1044 -1.79 -7.97 19.93
CA VAL A 1044 -1.30 -8.95 18.97
C VAL A 1044 0.23 -9.07 19.04
N ASP A 1045 0.69 -10.32 19.17
CA ASP A 1045 2.09 -10.74 19.08
C ASP A 1045 2.29 -11.77 17.95
N TRP A 1046 3.53 -12.22 17.75
CA TRP A 1046 3.87 -13.11 16.64
C TRP A 1046 3.24 -14.51 16.74
N PHE A 1047 3.27 -15.19 17.90
CA PHE A 1047 2.71 -16.54 18.04
C PHE A 1047 1.29 -16.55 18.62
N GLY A 1048 0.64 -15.39 18.69
CA GLY A 1048 -0.76 -15.26 19.10
C GLY A 1048 -1.67 -16.21 18.32
N GLN A 1049 -2.53 -16.90 19.06
CA GLN A 1049 -3.60 -17.77 18.55
C GLN A 1049 -4.95 -17.19 18.89
#